data_AF-A0A2W5ELN1-F1
#
_entry.id   AF-A0A2W5ELN1-F1
#
_cell.length_a   1.000
_cell.length_b   1.000
_cell.length_c   1.000
_cell.angle_alpha   90.00
_cell.angle_beta   90.00
_cell.angle_gamma   90.00
#
_symmetry.space_group_name_H-M   'P 1'
#
loop_
_entity.id
_entity.type
_entity.pdbx_description
1 polymer ?
#
loop_
_entity_poly.entity_id
_entity_poly.type
_entity_poly.pdbx_seq_one_letter_code
_entity_poly.pdbx_strand_id
1 'polypeptide(L)'
;MIPQSPEIQKDILHIELDSVERNLDALQAQGKEVTGGMLAGVIKRKENLEVKLKTLEHDIENRKDDVVDFKMMGIDHLFVDESHQFKNLMFNTRHTRVAGLGNVDGSLKAMNLLFAIRTIQERTGADMGATFLSGTTISNSLTELYLLFKYLRPKAMEKQGIHSFDAWAAIYARKTTDYEFSVANNIVAKERFRYFIKVPELAQFYSEITDYRTAKDIGIDRPNKNEILYNIPPTPFQELFIKKLMEFAKTGNAELLGRPPLSQSEEKAKMLIATDYARKMSLDMRMVSGIYADHPDNKASHCAANIAKYYNQYNAQKGTQFVFSDLGTYKSGEWNVYSEIKRKLVEDHGIPAHEVRFIQEVKNDKQCKELIKGMNEGKIRVLFGSTSMLGTGVNAQKRAVAVHHLDTPWRPSDLAQRDGRAVRKGNEIAKFFAGNKVDVIIYAVEKSLDSYKFNLLYNKQLFIDQLKTNNFGKRTIDEGSMDEKSGMNFSEYVAILSGNTDLLDKAKLEKQIAGLESEKQAFNRSKFSAKYKLQDCTEMLESAQSRLNRMSLDWNNLQGRIQKHSDGTIANTVQLDGLASNADIKQVGARLNQLADTARTGGQYEEIGSLYGFTLLVKTEMSEKEGVDIRVNRFLIQGEGNIKYTYNNGIIAKDEKLAAMNFLNALEKLPGYIDQEQKKIVEIQKDLPVLQEVANGTWSKENRLGELKTELAAVERKIQLSITPETKGEPAIQAEKQKETPQASESIVRTKGINISRGSF
;
A
#
# COMPACT_ATOMS: atom_id res chain seq x y z
N MET A 1 33.80 1.65 -21.35
CA MET A 1 33.01 2.43 -20.36
C MET A 1 34.01 3.26 -19.59
N ILE A 2 33.76 4.55 -19.36
CA ILE A 2 34.73 5.43 -18.65
C ILE A 2 34.73 5.03 -17.16
N PRO A 3 35.89 4.68 -16.58
CA PRO A 3 36.01 4.37 -15.14
C PRO A 3 35.52 5.55 -14.29
N GLN A 4 34.81 5.26 -13.20
CA GLN A 4 34.33 6.28 -12.26
C GLN A 4 35.31 6.41 -11.08
N SER A 5 35.43 7.61 -10.50
CA SER A 5 36.31 7.83 -9.34
C SER A 5 35.86 6.94 -8.16
N PRO A 6 36.74 6.10 -7.60
CA PRO A 6 36.42 5.28 -6.44
C PRO A 6 36.01 6.10 -5.22
N GLU A 7 36.58 7.28 -5.02
CA GLU A 7 36.25 8.18 -3.90
C GLU A 7 34.78 8.63 -3.98
N ILE A 8 34.32 9.04 -5.16
CA ILE A 8 32.92 9.42 -5.40
C ILE A 8 31.98 8.23 -5.16
N GLN A 9 32.38 7.03 -5.60
CA GLN A 9 31.61 5.81 -5.35
C GLN A 9 31.49 5.54 -3.85
N LYS A 10 32.59 5.70 -3.11
CA LYS A 10 32.63 5.53 -1.65
C LYS A 10 31.68 6.49 -0.96
N ASP A 11 31.74 7.78 -1.27
CA ASP A 11 30.93 8.81 -0.64
C ASP A 11 29.43 8.58 -0.86
N ILE A 12 29.04 8.21 -2.08
CA ILE A 12 27.64 7.91 -2.40
C ILE A 12 27.18 6.66 -1.65
N LEU A 13 28.00 5.62 -1.55
CA LEU A 13 27.65 4.42 -0.79
C LEU A 13 27.56 4.70 0.72
N HIS A 14 28.39 5.59 1.27
CA HIS A 14 28.28 6.03 2.66
C HIS A 14 26.99 6.79 2.93
N ILE A 15 26.60 7.75 2.08
CA ILE A 15 25.32 8.47 2.21
C ILE A 15 24.14 7.49 2.25
N GLU A 16 24.23 6.41 1.48
CA GLU A 16 23.19 5.38 1.41
C GLU A 16 23.22 4.48 2.64
N LEU A 17 24.40 4.18 3.18
CA LEU A 17 24.56 3.49 4.45
C LEU A 17 23.95 4.31 5.59
N ASP A 18 24.26 5.60 5.70
CA ASP A 18 23.68 6.51 6.69
C ASP A 18 22.15 6.55 6.59
N SER A 19 21.61 6.55 5.37
CA SER A 19 20.16 6.49 5.16
C SER A 19 19.58 5.15 5.63
N VAL A 20 20.28 4.04 5.46
CA VAL A 20 19.85 2.71 5.94
C VAL A 20 19.89 2.65 7.47
N GLU A 21 20.91 3.23 8.09
CA GLU A 21 21.04 3.29 9.55
C GLU A 21 19.93 4.13 10.19
N ARG A 22 19.66 5.33 9.66
CA ARG A 22 18.52 6.15 10.13
C ARG A 22 17.18 5.42 10.00
N ASN A 23 17.01 4.64 8.93
CA ASN A 23 15.81 3.81 8.76
C ASN A 23 15.73 2.68 9.78
N LEU A 24 16.88 2.09 10.15
CA LEU A 24 16.96 1.07 11.18
C LEU A 24 16.60 1.65 12.56
N ASP A 25 17.16 2.80 12.92
CA ASP A 25 16.88 3.50 14.18
C ASP A 25 15.39 3.86 14.28
N ALA A 26 14.81 4.39 13.19
CA ALA A 26 13.39 4.73 13.13
C ALA A 26 12.48 3.50 13.28
N LEU A 27 12.88 2.34 12.75
CA LEU A 27 12.15 1.08 12.95
C LEU A 27 12.29 0.57 14.39
N GLN A 28 13.49 0.63 14.97
CA GLN A 28 13.69 0.22 16.36
C GLN A 28 12.89 1.09 17.34
N ALA A 29 12.80 2.39 17.08
CA ALA A 29 12.00 3.33 17.87
C ALA A 29 10.48 3.08 17.78
N GLN A 30 9.99 2.49 16.69
CA GLN A 30 8.56 2.18 16.50
C GLN A 30 8.05 1.00 17.35
N GLY A 31 8.92 0.20 17.97
CA GLY A 31 8.54 -0.82 18.95
C GLY A 31 7.64 -1.94 18.39
N LYS A 32 6.50 -2.21 19.06
CA LYS A 32 5.67 -3.43 18.91
C LYS A 32 5.03 -3.64 17.54
N GLU A 33 5.00 -2.65 16.66
CA GLU A 33 4.45 -2.76 15.30
C GLU A 33 5.45 -3.25 14.25
N VAL A 34 6.74 -3.35 14.60
CA VAL A 34 7.79 -3.76 13.67
C VAL A 34 7.94 -5.28 13.63
N THR A 35 7.66 -5.87 12.47
CA THR A 35 7.85 -7.32 12.27
C THR A 35 9.34 -7.67 12.14
N GLY A 36 9.78 -8.81 12.69
CA GLY A 36 11.18 -9.25 12.60
C GLY A 36 11.73 -9.33 11.16
N GLY A 37 10.87 -9.63 10.18
CA GLY A 37 11.26 -9.63 8.76
C GLY A 37 11.59 -8.24 8.19
N MET A 38 10.99 -7.17 8.71
CA MET A 38 11.34 -5.79 8.30
C MET A 38 12.73 -5.41 8.81
N LEU A 39 13.03 -5.72 10.09
CA LEU A 39 14.35 -5.52 10.68
C LEU A 39 15.42 -6.32 9.94
N ALA A 40 15.18 -7.62 9.70
CA ALA A 40 16.12 -8.48 8.99
C ALA A 40 16.43 -7.98 7.57
N GLY A 41 15.43 -7.42 6.86
CA GLY A 41 15.62 -6.85 5.52
C GLY A 41 16.53 -5.62 5.51
N VAL A 42 16.37 -4.72 6.48
CA VAL A 42 17.20 -3.51 6.62
C VAL A 42 18.62 -3.87 7.06
N ILE A 43 18.76 -4.80 8.01
CA ILE A 43 20.07 -5.32 8.46
C ILE A 43 20.84 -5.94 7.30
N LYS A 44 20.21 -6.82 6.52
CA LYS A 44 20.86 -7.42 5.35
C LYS A 44 21.32 -6.39 4.33
N ARG A 45 20.55 -5.30 4.16
CA ARG A 45 20.94 -4.21 3.25
C ARG A 45 22.14 -3.42 3.77
N LYS A 46 22.18 -3.17 5.09
CA LYS A 46 23.35 -2.58 5.78
C LYS A 46 24.58 -3.44 5.55
N GLU A 47 24.52 -4.73 5.85
CA GLU A 47 25.63 -5.68 5.65
C GLU A 47 26.12 -5.69 4.19
N ASN A 48 25.20 -5.73 3.22
CA ASN A 48 25.56 -5.70 1.80
C ASN A 48 26.27 -4.40 1.39
N LEU A 49 25.88 -3.26 1.95
CA LEU A 49 26.55 -1.97 1.70
C LEU A 49 27.91 -1.91 2.37
N GLU A 50 28.04 -2.40 3.61
CA GLU A 50 29.32 -2.49 4.32
C GLU A 50 30.32 -3.38 3.60
N VAL A 51 29.88 -4.53 3.07
CA VAL A 51 30.73 -5.40 2.25
C VAL A 51 31.21 -4.67 0.99
N LYS A 52 30.29 -4.01 0.27
CA LYS A 52 30.66 -3.22 -0.92
C LYS A 52 31.65 -2.09 -0.60
N LEU A 53 31.44 -1.39 0.50
CA LEU A 53 32.35 -0.33 0.96
C LEU A 53 33.74 -0.90 1.30
N LYS A 54 33.82 -2.01 2.05
CA LYS A 54 35.10 -2.66 2.36
C LYS A 54 35.84 -3.15 1.11
N THR A 55 35.11 -3.71 0.14
CA THR A 55 35.71 -4.09 -1.16
C THR A 55 36.26 -2.87 -1.87
N LEU A 56 35.49 -1.78 -1.92
CA LEU A 56 35.91 -0.54 -2.59
C LEU A 56 37.10 0.13 -1.86
N GLU A 57 37.13 0.11 -0.53
CA GLU A 57 38.26 0.58 0.28
C GLU A 57 39.52 -0.23 0.00
N HIS A 58 39.40 -1.56 -0.05
CA HIS A 58 40.50 -2.44 -0.41
C HIS A 58 41.00 -2.15 -1.83
N ASP A 59 40.10 -1.93 -2.79
CA ASP A 59 40.45 -1.59 -4.17
C ASP A 59 41.16 -0.23 -4.26
N ILE A 60 40.75 0.76 -3.45
CA ILE A 60 41.39 2.08 -3.35
C ILE A 60 42.81 1.94 -2.77
N GLU A 61 42.97 1.20 -1.66
CA GLU A 61 44.25 1.01 -0.98
C GLU A 61 45.26 0.23 -1.81
N ASN A 62 44.80 -0.75 -2.60
CA ASN A 62 45.65 -1.63 -3.39
C ASN A 62 45.78 -1.21 -4.86
N ARG A 63 45.30 -0.01 -5.21
CA ARG A 63 45.37 0.52 -6.57
C ARG A 63 46.83 0.80 -6.95
N LYS A 64 47.36 0.02 -7.90
CA LYS A 64 48.74 0.16 -8.42
C LYS A 64 48.83 0.92 -9.75
N ASP A 65 47.74 0.98 -10.51
CA ASP A 65 47.67 1.64 -11.82
C ASP A 65 46.80 2.90 -11.77
N ASP A 66 47.37 4.01 -12.25
CA ASP A 66 46.74 5.32 -12.32
C ASP A 66 45.88 5.43 -13.60
N VAL A 67 44.78 4.67 -13.62
CA VAL A 67 43.83 4.70 -14.74
C VAL A 67 43.07 6.03 -14.72
N VAL A 68 43.12 6.77 -15.84
CA VAL A 68 42.35 8.01 -16.03
C VAL A 68 40.86 7.73 -15.83
N ASP A 69 40.29 8.34 -14.80
CA ASP A 69 38.86 8.23 -14.45
C ASP A 69 38.06 9.46 -14.89
N PHE A 70 36.73 9.38 -14.75
CA PHE A 70 35.82 10.45 -15.12
C PHE A 70 36.14 11.80 -14.41
N LYS A 71 36.63 11.75 -13.17
CA LYS A 71 36.99 12.95 -12.38
C LYS A 71 38.23 13.62 -12.99
N MET A 72 39.24 12.83 -13.36
CA MET A 72 40.46 13.31 -14.01
C MET A 72 40.23 13.87 -15.42
N MET A 73 39.24 13.35 -16.16
CA MET A 73 38.91 13.83 -17.52
C MET A 73 38.41 15.28 -17.57
N GLY A 74 37.99 15.86 -16.44
CA GLY A 74 37.62 17.27 -16.37
C GLY A 74 36.26 17.62 -16.98
N ILE A 75 35.45 16.64 -17.39
CA ILE A 75 34.11 16.85 -17.97
C ILE A 75 33.25 17.72 -17.04
N ASP A 76 32.57 18.71 -17.58
CA ASP A 76 31.80 19.73 -16.84
C ASP A 76 30.30 19.69 -17.06
N HIS A 77 29.83 19.04 -18.11
CA HIS A 77 28.41 18.88 -18.35
C HIS A 77 28.07 17.58 -19.07
N LEU A 78 26.94 16.97 -18.70
CA LEU A 78 26.41 15.77 -19.34
C LEU A 78 25.07 16.05 -20.03
N PHE A 79 25.01 15.82 -21.35
CA PHE A 79 23.75 15.75 -22.07
C PHE A 79 23.30 14.29 -22.15
N VAL A 80 22.23 13.96 -21.44
CA VAL A 80 21.68 12.60 -21.37
C VAL A 80 20.43 12.53 -22.22
N ASP A 81 20.59 12.08 -23.46
CA ASP A 81 19.46 11.78 -24.34
C ASP A 81 18.72 10.51 -23.90
N GLU A 82 17.42 10.49 -24.13
CA GLU A 82 16.49 9.46 -23.65
C GLU A 82 16.71 9.09 -22.18
N SER A 83 16.82 10.12 -21.33
CA SER A 83 17.13 10.00 -19.90
C SER A 83 16.17 9.08 -19.13
N HIS A 84 14.98 8.82 -19.68
CA HIS A 84 14.03 7.86 -19.16
C HIS A 84 14.60 6.43 -19.02
N GLN A 85 15.64 6.08 -19.76
CA GLN A 85 16.35 4.80 -19.63
C GLN A 85 17.17 4.66 -18.34
N PHE A 86 17.42 5.76 -17.63
CA PHE A 86 18.25 5.81 -16.41
C PHE A 86 17.40 6.00 -15.14
N LYS A 87 16.08 5.83 -15.24
CA LYS A 87 15.15 6.03 -14.12
C LYS A 87 15.19 4.96 -13.04
N ASN A 88 15.79 3.79 -13.31
CA ASN A 88 15.91 2.70 -12.34
C ASN A 88 17.18 2.87 -11.48
N LEU A 89 17.22 3.97 -10.73
CA LEU A 89 18.28 4.30 -9.77
C LEU A 89 17.96 3.70 -8.40
N MET A 90 18.99 3.27 -7.66
CA MET A 90 18.79 2.68 -6.33
C MET A 90 18.25 3.72 -5.34
N PHE A 91 17.47 3.30 -4.36
CA PHE A 91 16.99 4.14 -3.27
C PHE A 91 16.73 3.27 -2.03
N ASN A 92 16.54 3.89 -0.87
CA ASN A 92 16.29 3.18 0.38
C ASN A 92 14.90 3.51 0.93
N THR A 93 14.21 2.50 1.45
CA THR A 93 12.89 2.64 2.08
C THR A 93 12.63 1.60 3.16
N ARG A 94 11.97 2.01 4.24
CA ARG A 94 11.38 1.12 5.27
C ARG A 94 10.06 0.50 4.83
N HIS A 95 9.44 1.02 3.77
CA HIS A 95 8.15 0.58 3.24
C HIS A 95 8.29 -0.61 2.29
N THR A 96 8.99 -1.67 2.70
CA THR A 96 9.30 -2.85 1.87
C THR A 96 8.07 -3.66 1.43
N ARG A 97 6.93 -3.50 2.11
CA ARG A 97 5.65 -4.14 1.77
C ARG A 97 4.72 -3.27 0.92
N VAL A 98 5.10 -2.03 0.65
CA VAL A 98 4.32 -1.13 -0.21
C VAL A 98 4.56 -1.53 -1.67
N ALA A 99 3.48 -1.87 -2.37
CA ALA A 99 3.55 -2.28 -3.76
C ALA A 99 3.74 -1.08 -4.70
N GLY A 100 4.36 -1.31 -5.86
CA GLY A 100 4.55 -0.28 -6.89
C GLY A 100 5.79 0.60 -6.75
N LEU A 101 6.67 0.34 -5.79
CA LEU A 101 7.88 1.15 -5.57
C LEU A 101 9.03 0.89 -6.57
N GLY A 102 8.94 -0.17 -7.38
CA GLY A 102 10.00 -0.54 -8.34
C GLY A 102 11.11 -1.39 -7.73
N ASN A 103 12.28 -1.46 -8.40
CA ASN A 103 13.44 -2.19 -7.88
C ASN A 103 14.28 -1.27 -6.98
N VAL A 104 14.33 -1.58 -5.69
CA VAL A 104 15.07 -0.80 -4.67
C VAL A 104 16.58 -0.81 -4.94
N ASP A 105 17.10 -1.93 -5.47
CA ASP A 105 18.52 -2.08 -5.78
C ASP A 105 18.96 -1.31 -7.04
N GLY A 106 18.02 -0.78 -7.81
CA GLY A 106 18.30 -0.02 -9.03
C GLY A 106 18.97 -0.84 -10.14
N SER A 107 19.73 -0.16 -10.99
CA SER A 107 20.51 -0.74 -12.09
C SER A 107 21.91 -0.15 -12.14
N LEU A 108 22.90 -0.96 -12.53
CA LEU A 108 24.29 -0.50 -12.68
C LEU A 108 24.41 0.68 -13.65
N LYS A 109 23.63 0.68 -14.74
CA LYS A 109 23.59 1.79 -15.72
C LYS A 109 23.17 3.11 -15.07
N ALA A 110 22.14 3.10 -14.24
CA ALA A 110 21.66 4.27 -13.52
C ALA A 110 22.66 4.74 -12.45
N MET A 111 23.28 3.81 -11.72
CA MET A 111 24.32 4.11 -10.74
C MET A 111 25.56 4.77 -11.36
N ASN A 112 26.05 4.25 -12.48
CA ASN A 112 27.18 4.83 -13.20
C ASN A 112 26.90 6.28 -13.64
N LEU A 113 25.67 6.59 -14.06
CA LEU A 113 25.29 7.96 -14.38
C LEU A 113 25.27 8.85 -13.13
N LEU A 114 24.83 8.33 -11.97
CA LEU A 114 24.82 9.08 -10.72
C LEU A 114 26.24 9.45 -10.30
N PHE A 115 27.20 8.52 -10.40
CA PHE A 115 28.61 8.77 -10.10
C PHE A 115 29.18 9.91 -10.95
N ALA A 116 28.91 9.89 -12.25
CA ALA A 116 29.38 10.93 -13.16
C ALA A 116 28.76 12.30 -12.83
N ILE A 117 27.45 12.36 -12.59
CA ILE A 117 26.74 13.60 -12.24
C ILE A 117 27.24 14.15 -10.90
N ARG A 118 27.41 13.29 -9.89
CA ARG A 118 27.89 13.69 -8.56
C ARG A 118 29.31 14.23 -8.60
N THR A 119 30.19 13.63 -9.41
CA THR A 119 31.54 14.13 -9.64
C THR A 119 31.52 15.60 -10.10
N ILE A 120 30.61 15.95 -11.01
CA ILE A 120 30.46 17.31 -11.52
C ILE A 120 29.86 18.25 -10.47
N GLN A 121 28.81 17.80 -9.77
CA GLN A 121 28.12 18.58 -8.73
C GLN A 121 29.01 18.87 -7.52
N GLU A 122 29.86 17.92 -7.12
CA GLU A 122 30.84 18.12 -6.04
C GLU A 122 31.87 19.17 -6.41
N ARG A 123 32.46 19.04 -7.61
CA ARG A 123 33.46 19.98 -8.11
C ARG A 123 32.92 21.41 -8.24
N THR A 124 31.68 21.56 -8.69
CA THR A 124 31.04 22.88 -8.86
C THR A 124 30.41 23.41 -7.56
N GLY A 125 30.25 22.55 -6.55
CA GLY A 125 29.54 22.88 -5.33
C GLY A 125 28.05 23.17 -5.53
N ALA A 126 27.46 22.84 -6.68
CA ALA A 126 26.09 23.19 -7.05
C ALA A 126 25.32 22.00 -7.64
N ASP A 127 23.99 22.06 -7.57
CA ASP A 127 23.06 21.11 -8.20
C ASP A 127 22.97 21.35 -9.72
N MET A 128 24.11 21.30 -10.43
CA MET A 128 24.24 21.59 -11.86
C MET A 128 25.19 20.59 -12.55
N GLY A 129 25.27 20.62 -13.88
CA GLY A 129 26.21 19.80 -14.66
C GLY A 129 25.59 18.62 -15.42
N ALA A 130 24.25 18.54 -15.48
CA ALA A 130 23.56 17.55 -16.29
C ALA A 130 22.27 18.10 -16.89
N THR A 131 22.02 17.80 -18.17
CA THR A 131 20.77 18.08 -18.88
C THR A 131 20.14 16.76 -19.30
N PHE A 132 18.95 16.48 -18.77
CA PHE A 132 18.17 15.30 -19.11
C PHE A 132 17.22 15.64 -20.26
N LEU A 133 17.36 14.95 -21.38
CA LEU A 133 16.48 15.07 -22.54
C LEU A 133 15.59 13.83 -22.59
N SER A 134 14.28 14.02 -22.57
CA SER A 134 13.31 12.94 -22.74
C SER A 134 12.01 13.49 -23.30
N GLY A 135 11.44 12.79 -24.28
CA GLY A 135 10.08 13.07 -24.73
C GLY A 135 9.02 12.76 -23.65
N THR A 136 9.39 11.97 -22.63
CA THR A 136 8.51 11.49 -21.57
C THR A 136 9.18 11.66 -20.21
N THR A 137 8.78 12.72 -19.50
CA THR A 137 9.49 13.11 -18.28
C THR A 137 9.23 12.17 -17.10
N ILE A 138 7.99 11.68 -16.94
CA ILE A 138 7.58 10.69 -15.91
C ILE A 138 6.79 9.59 -16.60
N SER A 139 7.12 8.34 -16.30
CA SER A 139 6.62 7.15 -17.02
C SER A 139 5.65 6.34 -16.16
N ASN A 140 5.95 6.08 -14.88
CA ASN A 140 5.15 5.12 -14.10
C ASN A 140 5.23 5.12 -12.57
N SER A 141 6.02 5.95 -11.88
CA SER A 141 6.03 5.89 -10.41
C SER A 141 6.34 7.19 -9.68
N LEU A 142 5.71 7.36 -8.51
CA LEU A 142 6.14 8.22 -7.41
C LEU A 142 7.65 8.16 -7.15
N THR A 143 8.24 6.96 -7.25
CA THR A 143 9.68 6.75 -7.13
C THR A 143 10.47 7.45 -8.23
N GLU A 144 10.03 7.44 -9.50
CA GLU A 144 10.76 8.08 -10.60
C GLU A 144 10.98 9.58 -10.37
N LEU A 145 9.98 10.27 -9.82
CA LEU A 145 10.07 11.70 -9.55
C LEU A 145 11.08 11.99 -8.44
N TYR A 146 11.06 11.20 -7.35
CA TYR A 146 12.11 11.26 -6.33
C TYR A 146 13.50 11.02 -6.93
N LEU A 147 13.64 10.02 -7.81
CA LEU A 147 14.92 9.69 -8.42
C LEU A 147 15.43 10.79 -9.36
N LEU A 148 14.55 11.52 -10.05
CA LEU A 148 14.93 12.72 -10.81
C LEU A 148 15.52 13.80 -9.90
N PHE A 149 14.88 14.08 -8.75
CA PHE A 149 15.44 15.01 -7.77
C PHE A 149 16.74 14.48 -7.16
N LYS A 150 16.84 13.18 -6.92
CA LYS A 150 18.08 12.54 -6.49
C LYS A 150 19.20 12.76 -7.49
N TYR A 151 18.96 12.68 -8.79
CA TYR A 151 19.96 13.03 -9.79
C TYR A 151 20.30 14.52 -9.78
N LEU A 152 19.29 15.37 -9.94
CA LEU A 152 19.48 16.75 -10.38
C LEU A 152 19.49 17.79 -9.25
N ARG A 153 18.95 17.47 -8.06
CA ARG A 153 18.72 18.42 -6.95
C ARG A 153 19.03 17.86 -5.55
N PRO A 154 20.16 17.17 -5.34
CA PRO A 154 20.47 16.60 -4.02
C PRO A 154 20.59 17.66 -2.93
N LYS A 155 21.26 18.80 -3.17
CA LYS A 155 21.44 19.84 -2.15
C LYS A 155 20.14 20.58 -1.85
N ALA A 156 19.28 20.78 -2.86
CA ALA A 156 17.97 21.39 -2.63
C ALA A 156 17.06 20.48 -1.79
N MET A 157 17.11 19.15 -1.99
CA MET A 157 16.43 18.20 -1.11
C MET A 157 17.02 18.22 0.31
N GLU A 158 18.35 18.25 0.44
CA GLU A 158 19.04 18.32 1.72
C GLU A 158 18.65 19.56 2.53
N LYS A 159 18.55 20.74 1.88
CA LYS A 159 18.09 22.00 2.51
C LYS A 159 16.66 21.92 3.05
N GLN A 160 15.82 21.05 2.47
CA GLN A 160 14.46 20.80 2.94
C GLN A 160 14.39 19.70 4.01
N GLY A 161 15.54 19.16 4.45
CA GLY A 161 15.62 18.03 5.37
C GLY A 161 15.23 16.69 4.74
N ILE A 162 15.23 16.61 3.41
CA ILE A 162 14.86 15.40 2.67
C ILE A 162 16.11 14.59 2.36
N HIS A 163 16.41 13.61 3.22
CA HIS A 163 17.59 12.75 3.09
C HIS A 163 17.28 11.32 2.59
N SER A 164 16.00 10.98 2.43
CA SER A 164 15.59 9.64 2.00
C SER A 164 14.29 9.67 1.21
N PHE A 165 14.00 8.57 0.52
CA PHE A 165 12.73 8.40 -0.16
C PHE A 165 11.56 8.45 0.83
N ASP A 166 11.72 7.88 2.03
CA ASP A 166 10.66 7.87 3.04
C ASP A 166 10.35 9.29 3.57
N ALA A 167 11.37 10.14 3.73
CA ALA A 167 11.19 11.54 4.09
C ALA A 167 10.46 12.30 2.99
N TRP A 168 10.85 12.08 1.74
CA TRP A 168 10.19 12.69 0.58
C TRP A 168 8.73 12.22 0.44
N ALA A 169 8.48 10.91 0.56
CA ALA A 169 7.16 10.32 0.47
C ALA A 169 6.25 10.77 1.64
N ALA A 170 6.79 11.00 2.83
CA ALA A 170 6.01 11.56 3.95
C ALA A 170 5.50 12.98 3.69
N ILE A 171 6.19 13.76 2.84
CA ILE A 171 5.81 15.14 2.50
C ILE A 171 4.81 15.15 1.33
N TYR A 172 5.07 14.34 0.30
CA TYR A 172 4.41 14.45 -1.01
C TYR A 172 3.50 13.28 -1.37
N ALA A 173 3.46 12.22 -0.56
CA ALA A 173 2.68 11.03 -0.84
C ALA A 173 1.75 10.66 0.32
N ARG A 174 0.61 10.05 0.00
CA ARG A 174 -0.29 9.43 0.98
C ARG A 174 -0.45 7.95 0.68
N LYS A 175 -0.16 7.14 1.69
CA LYS A 175 -0.39 5.69 1.66
C LYS A 175 -1.89 5.41 1.73
N THR A 176 -2.33 4.46 0.91
CA THR A 176 -3.66 3.86 1.02
C THR A 176 -3.55 2.35 0.99
N THR A 177 -4.47 1.71 1.70
CA THR A 177 -4.60 0.27 1.68
C THR A 177 -5.67 -0.10 0.67
N ASP A 178 -5.25 -0.75 -0.41
CA ASP A 178 -6.15 -1.34 -1.39
C ASP A 178 -6.24 -2.85 -1.16
N TYR A 179 -7.45 -3.38 -1.33
CA TYR A 179 -7.68 -4.81 -1.28
C TYR A 179 -7.60 -5.36 -2.69
N GLU A 180 -6.58 -6.18 -2.93
CA GLU A 180 -6.36 -6.83 -4.22
C GLU A 180 -6.41 -8.34 -4.05
N PHE A 181 -6.83 -9.05 -5.09
CA PHE A 181 -6.62 -10.48 -5.12
C PHE A 181 -5.13 -10.74 -5.37
N SER A 182 -4.56 -11.64 -4.61
CA SER A 182 -3.26 -12.22 -4.88
C SER A 182 -3.33 -13.16 -6.08
N VAL A 183 -2.17 -13.58 -6.57
CA VAL A 183 -2.00 -14.64 -7.59
C VAL A 183 -2.70 -15.94 -7.15
N ALA A 184 -2.78 -16.20 -5.85
CA ALA A 184 -3.47 -17.35 -5.25
C ALA A 184 -4.97 -17.10 -4.98
N ASN A 185 -5.54 -16.02 -5.51
CA ASN A 185 -6.95 -15.63 -5.34
C ASN A 185 -7.39 -15.30 -3.90
N ASN A 186 -6.44 -15.19 -2.97
CA ASN A 186 -6.67 -14.67 -1.63
C ASN A 186 -6.67 -13.14 -1.66
N ILE A 187 -7.52 -12.49 -0.87
CA ILE A 187 -7.41 -11.03 -0.70
C ILE A 187 -6.12 -10.75 0.06
N VAL A 188 -5.34 -9.82 -0.44
CA VAL A 188 -4.23 -9.25 0.29
C VAL A 188 -4.48 -7.76 0.35
N ALA A 189 -4.55 -7.24 1.58
CA ALA A 189 -4.45 -5.80 1.81
C ALA A 189 -3.04 -5.39 1.40
N LYS A 190 -2.93 -4.60 0.34
CA LYS A 190 -1.66 -4.04 -0.13
C LYS A 190 -1.67 -2.55 0.12
N GLU A 191 -0.63 -2.09 0.81
CA GLU A 191 -0.36 -0.66 0.90
C GLU A 191 0.26 -0.18 -0.41
N ARG A 192 -0.17 1.00 -0.87
CA ARG A 192 0.35 1.68 -2.06
C ARG A 192 0.48 3.18 -1.78
N PHE A 193 1.51 3.81 -2.35
CA PHE A 193 1.55 5.26 -2.45
C PHE A 193 0.72 5.69 -3.64
N ARG A 194 -0.60 5.74 -3.46
CA ARG A 194 -1.54 5.98 -4.55
C ARG A 194 -1.76 7.45 -4.84
N TYR A 195 -1.63 8.29 -3.81
CA TYR A 195 -1.98 9.70 -3.92
C TYR A 195 -0.75 10.57 -3.72
N PHE A 196 -0.55 11.51 -4.63
CA PHE A 196 0.28 12.66 -4.36
C PHE A 196 -0.52 13.68 -3.58
N ILE A 197 0.10 14.26 -2.56
CA ILE A 197 -0.40 15.39 -1.79
C ILE A 197 0.56 16.57 -1.97
N LYS A 198 0.09 17.79 -1.72
CA LYS A 198 0.89 19.01 -1.94
C LYS A 198 1.38 19.12 -3.39
N VAL A 199 0.48 18.82 -4.32
CA VAL A 199 0.75 18.83 -5.76
C VAL A 199 1.26 20.19 -6.25
N PRO A 200 0.72 21.35 -5.83
CA PRO A 200 1.27 22.65 -6.20
C PRO A 200 2.75 22.81 -5.86
N GLU A 201 3.12 22.45 -4.63
CA GLU A 201 4.49 22.57 -4.11
C GLU A 201 5.44 21.62 -4.84
N LEU A 202 4.98 20.39 -5.10
CA LEU A 202 5.73 19.40 -5.87
C LEU A 202 5.92 19.82 -7.33
N ALA A 203 4.88 20.36 -7.96
CA ALA A 203 4.92 20.85 -9.33
C ALA A 203 5.84 22.06 -9.46
N GLN A 204 5.84 22.97 -8.47
CA GLN A 204 6.79 24.08 -8.40
C GLN A 204 8.23 23.57 -8.31
N PHE A 205 8.53 22.66 -7.38
CA PHE A 205 9.87 22.09 -7.23
C PHE A 205 10.31 21.34 -8.50
N TYR A 206 9.39 20.65 -9.16
CA TYR A 206 9.64 19.98 -10.44
C TYR A 206 9.88 20.98 -11.60
N SER A 207 9.20 22.12 -11.61
CA SER A 207 9.38 23.17 -12.63
C SER A 207 10.75 23.84 -12.58
N GLU A 208 11.42 23.86 -11.41
CA GLU A 208 12.78 24.40 -11.27
C GLU A 208 13.82 23.63 -12.10
N ILE A 209 13.54 22.36 -12.41
CA ILE A 209 14.44 21.49 -13.17
C ILE A 209 13.90 21.08 -14.54
N THR A 210 12.71 21.54 -14.90
CA THR A 210 12.01 21.07 -16.10
C THR A 210 11.56 22.24 -16.95
N ASP A 211 12.10 22.35 -18.17
CA ASP A 211 11.45 23.10 -19.25
C ASP A 211 10.61 22.14 -20.09
N TYR A 212 9.32 22.05 -19.76
CA TYR A 212 8.36 21.24 -20.49
C TYR A 212 7.58 22.10 -21.48
N ARG A 213 7.62 21.70 -22.75
CA ARG A 213 6.87 22.36 -23.82
C ARG A 213 6.07 21.34 -24.61
N THR A 214 4.76 21.56 -24.72
CA THR A 214 3.96 20.80 -25.68
C THR A 214 4.13 21.36 -27.08
N ALA A 215 3.82 20.56 -28.10
CA ALA A 215 3.78 21.07 -29.47
C ALA A 215 2.74 22.19 -29.66
N LYS A 216 1.68 22.20 -28.84
CA LYS A 216 0.66 23.24 -28.85
C LYS A 216 1.22 24.56 -28.32
N ASP A 217 2.01 24.52 -27.25
CA ASP A 217 2.61 25.71 -26.62
C ASP A 217 3.62 26.40 -27.55
N ILE A 218 4.35 25.62 -28.34
CA ILE A 218 5.35 26.14 -29.30
C ILE A 218 4.68 26.56 -30.63
N GLY A 219 3.42 26.18 -30.87
CA GLY A 219 2.77 26.39 -32.17
C GLY A 219 3.40 25.56 -33.29
N ILE A 220 3.93 24.37 -32.98
CA ILE A 220 4.51 23.49 -34.01
C ILE A 220 3.38 22.96 -34.88
N ASP A 221 3.41 23.38 -36.15
CA ASP A 221 2.55 22.86 -37.20
C ASP A 221 2.84 21.36 -37.46
N ARG A 222 1.97 20.52 -36.93
CA ARG A 222 1.96 19.06 -37.09
C ARG A 222 0.51 18.60 -37.27
N PRO A 223 0.26 17.48 -37.96
CA PRO A 223 -1.10 17.00 -38.17
C PRO A 223 -1.77 16.63 -36.84
N ASN A 224 -3.09 16.74 -36.81
CA ASN A 224 -3.92 16.32 -35.69
C ASN A 224 -3.98 14.79 -35.61
N LYS A 225 -3.90 14.25 -34.40
CA LYS A 225 -4.13 12.82 -34.15
C LYS A 225 -5.63 12.53 -34.17
N ASN A 226 -6.06 11.56 -34.97
CA ASN A 226 -7.39 10.97 -34.91
C ASN A 226 -7.27 9.53 -34.41
N GLU A 227 -7.65 9.28 -33.16
CA GLU A 227 -7.49 7.97 -32.53
C GLU A 227 -8.74 7.12 -32.76
N ILE A 228 -8.54 5.91 -33.31
CA ILE A 228 -9.61 4.99 -33.72
C ILE A 228 -9.38 3.66 -33.00
N LEU A 229 -10.29 3.31 -32.10
CA LEU A 229 -10.33 1.97 -31.52
C LEU A 229 -11.08 1.03 -32.48
N TYR A 230 -10.37 0.05 -33.02
CA TYR A 230 -10.90 -0.94 -33.96
C TYR A 230 -11.16 -2.25 -33.21
N ASN A 231 -12.44 -2.49 -32.89
CA ASN A 231 -12.87 -3.69 -32.19
C ASN A 231 -12.97 -4.89 -33.15
N ILE A 232 -12.48 -6.04 -32.71
CA ILE A 232 -12.49 -7.30 -33.44
C ILE A 232 -13.17 -8.36 -32.58
N PRO A 233 -14.27 -8.98 -33.04
CA PRO A 233 -14.87 -10.13 -32.36
C PRO A 233 -13.88 -11.31 -32.25
N PRO A 234 -13.87 -12.08 -31.15
CA PRO A 234 -13.01 -13.25 -31.04
C PRO A 234 -13.43 -14.33 -32.05
N THR A 235 -12.45 -15.00 -32.66
CA THR A 235 -12.70 -16.16 -33.52
C THR A 235 -13.18 -17.37 -32.69
N PRO A 236 -13.84 -18.38 -33.29
CA PRO A 236 -14.29 -19.57 -32.56
C PRO A 236 -13.17 -20.28 -31.79
N PHE A 237 -11.96 -20.33 -32.36
CA PHE A 237 -10.79 -20.89 -31.68
C PHE A 237 -10.30 -20.03 -30.52
N GLN A 238 -10.37 -18.70 -30.63
CA GLN A 238 -10.06 -17.78 -29.53
C GLN A 238 -11.08 -17.95 -28.39
N GLU A 239 -12.39 -18.04 -28.68
CA GLU A 239 -13.41 -18.26 -27.64
C GLU A 239 -13.20 -19.58 -26.88
N LEU A 240 -12.86 -20.64 -27.61
CA LEU A 240 -12.52 -21.92 -26.99
C LEU A 240 -11.24 -21.82 -26.14
N PHE A 241 -10.22 -21.12 -26.63
CA PHE A 241 -8.97 -20.94 -25.91
C PHE A 241 -9.13 -20.03 -24.68
N ILE A 242 -10.02 -19.03 -24.72
CA ILE A 242 -10.40 -18.21 -23.56
C ILE A 242 -10.93 -19.10 -22.43
N LYS A 243 -11.80 -20.07 -22.73
CA LYS A 243 -12.30 -21.03 -21.73
C LYS A 243 -11.16 -21.85 -21.12
N LYS A 244 -10.25 -22.37 -21.96
CA LYS A 244 -9.05 -23.09 -21.50
C LYS A 244 -8.13 -22.23 -20.63
N LEU A 245 -7.97 -20.95 -20.97
CA LEU A 245 -7.19 -20.00 -20.19
C LEU A 245 -7.80 -19.72 -18.82
N MET A 246 -9.13 -19.57 -18.73
CA MET A 246 -9.82 -19.41 -17.45
C MET A 246 -9.67 -20.65 -16.57
N GLU A 247 -9.78 -21.84 -17.17
CA GLU A 247 -9.61 -23.10 -16.46
C GLU A 247 -8.15 -23.31 -16.02
N PHE A 248 -7.17 -23.02 -16.87
CA PHE A 248 -5.75 -23.01 -16.51
C PHE A 248 -5.46 -22.07 -15.35
N ALA A 249 -5.97 -20.83 -15.41
CA ALA A 249 -5.75 -19.86 -14.35
C ALA A 249 -6.32 -20.35 -13.00
N LYS A 250 -7.41 -21.13 -13.04
CA LYS A 250 -8.01 -21.77 -11.85
C LYS A 250 -7.19 -22.97 -11.36
N THR A 251 -6.90 -23.93 -12.23
CA THR A 251 -6.36 -25.26 -11.85
C THR A 251 -4.84 -25.34 -11.85
N GLY A 252 -4.17 -24.50 -12.64
CA GLY A 252 -2.74 -24.65 -12.93
C GLY A 252 -2.42 -25.77 -13.90
N ASN A 253 -3.41 -26.44 -14.49
CA ASN A 253 -3.18 -27.52 -15.44
C ASN A 253 -2.65 -27.00 -16.79
N ALA A 254 -1.33 -27.02 -16.95
CA ALA A 254 -0.64 -26.53 -18.13
C ALA A 254 -0.93 -27.31 -19.42
N GLU A 255 -1.46 -28.53 -19.33
CA GLU A 255 -1.87 -29.33 -20.50
C GLU A 255 -2.99 -28.64 -21.29
N LEU A 256 -3.84 -27.84 -20.61
CA LEU A 256 -4.86 -27.01 -21.24
C LEU A 256 -4.27 -25.99 -22.23
N LEU A 257 -3.01 -25.60 -22.03
CA LEU A 257 -2.26 -24.69 -22.90
C LEU A 257 -1.35 -25.45 -23.88
N GLY A 258 -1.41 -26.79 -23.91
CA GLY A 258 -0.52 -27.63 -24.73
C GLY A 258 0.93 -27.65 -24.22
N ARG A 259 1.13 -27.45 -22.91
CA ARG A 259 2.45 -27.44 -22.26
C ARG A 259 2.61 -28.65 -21.33
N PRO A 260 3.85 -29.06 -21.02
CA PRO A 260 4.10 -29.98 -19.91
C PRO A 260 3.66 -29.36 -18.57
N PRO A 261 3.45 -30.19 -17.52
CA PRO A 261 3.13 -29.71 -16.18
C PRO A 261 4.09 -28.63 -15.67
N LEU A 262 3.57 -27.68 -14.90
CA LEU A 262 4.36 -26.57 -14.38
C LEU A 262 5.43 -27.06 -13.40
N SER A 263 6.62 -26.49 -13.48
CA SER A 263 7.62 -26.62 -12.41
C SER A 263 7.19 -25.82 -11.15
N GLN A 264 7.78 -26.12 -9.98
CA GLN A 264 7.53 -25.36 -8.74
C GLN A 264 7.78 -23.84 -8.88
N SER A 265 8.71 -23.44 -9.75
CA SER A 265 8.98 -22.03 -10.03
C SER A 265 7.88 -21.40 -10.90
N GLU A 266 7.36 -22.15 -11.88
CA GLU A 266 6.32 -21.72 -12.78
C GLU A 266 4.93 -21.69 -12.12
N GLU A 267 4.67 -22.56 -11.14
CA GLU A 267 3.43 -22.50 -10.35
C GLU A 267 3.26 -21.13 -9.69
N LYS A 268 4.35 -20.56 -9.16
CA LYS A 268 4.35 -19.19 -8.60
C LYS A 268 4.13 -18.11 -9.66
N ALA A 269 4.49 -18.38 -10.91
CA ALA A 269 4.36 -17.49 -12.06
C ALA A 269 3.14 -17.82 -12.96
N LYS A 270 2.23 -18.70 -12.52
CA LYS A 270 1.08 -19.19 -13.31
C LYS A 270 0.29 -18.06 -13.97
N MET A 271 0.01 -16.97 -13.24
CA MET A 271 -0.75 -15.84 -13.77
C MET A 271 0.02 -15.02 -14.82
N LEU A 272 1.36 -14.95 -14.71
CA LEU A 272 2.19 -14.34 -15.75
C LEU A 272 2.15 -15.17 -17.04
N ILE A 273 2.20 -16.51 -16.90
CA ILE A 273 2.05 -17.43 -18.03
C ILE A 273 0.67 -17.25 -18.69
N ALA A 274 -0.41 -17.24 -17.91
CA ALA A 274 -1.77 -17.01 -18.42
C ALA A 274 -1.85 -15.68 -19.21
N THR A 275 -1.30 -14.61 -18.63
CA THR A 275 -1.26 -13.27 -19.25
C THR A 275 -0.49 -13.28 -20.58
N ASP A 276 0.66 -13.96 -20.65
CA ASP A 276 1.44 -14.08 -21.89
C ASP A 276 0.66 -14.82 -22.99
N TYR A 277 0.02 -15.94 -22.65
CA TYR A 277 -0.80 -16.70 -23.59
C TYR A 277 -2.03 -15.93 -24.06
N ALA A 278 -2.71 -15.17 -23.18
CA ALA A 278 -3.81 -14.30 -23.58
C ALA A 278 -3.37 -13.22 -24.59
N ARG A 279 -2.18 -12.64 -24.40
CA ARG A 279 -1.61 -11.69 -25.37
C ARG A 279 -1.32 -12.35 -26.71
N LYS A 280 -0.69 -13.54 -26.71
CA LYS A 280 -0.43 -14.31 -27.95
C LYS A 280 -1.72 -14.63 -28.69
N MET A 281 -2.70 -15.19 -27.97
CA MET A 281 -4.04 -15.53 -28.49
C MET A 281 -4.74 -14.32 -29.12
N SER A 282 -4.70 -13.15 -28.45
CA SER A 282 -5.32 -11.93 -28.97
C SER A 282 -4.69 -11.44 -30.28
N LEU A 283 -3.40 -11.72 -30.50
CA LEU A 283 -2.69 -11.31 -31.70
C LEU A 283 -2.94 -12.31 -32.85
N ASP A 284 -2.66 -13.59 -32.62
CA ASP A 284 -2.95 -14.69 -33.56
C ASP A 284 -2.86 -16.04 -32.83
N MET A 285 -3.80 -16.97 -33.08
CA MET A 285 -3.78 -18.30 -32.46
C MET A 285 -2.52 -19.11 -32.81
N ARG A 286 -1.88 -18.85 -33.96
CA ARG A 286 -0.60 -19.49 -34.34
C ARG A 286 0.57 -19.11 -33.44
N MET A 287 0.48 -17.98 -32.73
CA MET A 287 1.45 -17.61 -31.68
C MET A 287 1.33 -18.49 -30.44
N VAL A 288 0.19 -19.14 -30.24
CA VAL A 288 -0.03 -20.12 -29.16
C VAL A 288 0.52 -21.48 -29.57
N SER A 289 0.19 -21.94 -30.77
CA SER A 289 0.66 -23.22 -31.31
C SER A 289 0.53 -23.28 -32.84
N GLY A 290 1.46 -23.96 -33.51
CA GLY A 290 1.46 -24.15 -34.97
C GLY A 290 0.33 -25.05 -35.50
N ILE A 291 -0.49 -25.65 -34.61
CA ILE A 291 -1.64 -26.49 -35.01
C ILE A 291 -2.81 -25.65 -35.56
N TYR A 292 -2.85 -24.36 -35.25
CA TYR A 292 -3.94 -23.49 -35.65
C TYR A 292 -3.74 -23.00 -37.09
N ALA A 293 -4.84 -22.95 -37.85
CA ALA A 293 -4.83 -22.40 -39.20
C ALA A 293 -4.95 -20.87 -39.21
N ASP A 294 -4.68 -20.26 -40.37
CA ASP A 294 -4.95 -18.85 -40.62
C ASP A 294 -6.47 -18.61 -40.70
N HIS A 295 -7.04 -17.94 -39.70
CA HIS A 295 -8.47 -17.59 -39.70
C HIS A 295 -8.69 -16.27 -40.46
N PRO A 296 -9.69 -16.18 -41.37
CA PRO A 296 -9.93 -14.97 -42.16
C PRO A 296 -10.19 -13.73 -41.29
N ASP A 297 -10.89 -13.89 -40.16
CA ASP A 297 -11.20 -12.77 -39.22
C ASP A 297 -10.18 -12.61 -38.07
N ASN A 298 -8.93 -13.07 -38.21
CA ASN A 298 -7.91 -12.80 -37.20
C ASN A 298 -7.43 -11.33 -37.25
N LYS A 299 -6.74 -10.88 -36.19
CA LYS A 299 -6.23 -9.51 -36.09
C LYS A 299 -5.27 -9.15 -37.24
N ALA A 300 -4.46 -10.11 -37.70
CA ALA A 300 -3.54 -9.91 -38.82
C ALA A 300 -4.29 -9.57 -40.13
N SER A 301 -5.38 -10.27 -40.43
CA SER A 301 -6.23 -10.01 -41.60
C SER A 301 -6.92 -8.65 -41.53
N HIS A 302 -7.52 -8.29 -40.39
CA HIS A 302 -8.10 -6.95 -40.21
C HIS A 302 -7.06 -5.85 -40.37
N CYS A 303 -5.84 -6.08 -39.86
CA CYS A 303 -4.73 -5.14 -40.02
C CYS A 303 -4.30 -5.00 -41.49
N ALA A 304 -4.14 -6.12 -42.20
CA ALA A 304 -3.79 -6.12 -43.62
C ALA A 304 -4.84 -5.40 -44.47
N ALA A 305 -6.13 -5.66 -44.24
CA ALA A 305 -7.23 -5.04 -44.96
C ALA A 305 -7.26 -3.51 -44.75
N ASN A 306 -7.05 -3.05 -43.51
CA ASN A 306 -6.96 -1.61 -43.23
C ASN A 306 -5.71 -0.99 -43.86
N ILE A 307 -4.54 -1.63 -43.78
CA ILE A 307 -3.33 -1.14 -44.43
C ILE A 307 -3.55 -1.00 -45.94
N ALA A 308 -4.19 -1.99 -46.57
CA ALA A 308 -4.54 -1.96 -47.99
C ALA A 308 -5.53 -0.83 -48.32
N LYS A 309 -6.53 -0.59 -47.45
CA LYS A 309 -7.46 0.55 -47.58
C LYS A 309 -6.72 1.89 -47.64
N TYR A 310 -5.85 2.19 -46.68
CA TYR A 310 -5.06 3.45 -46.69
C TYR A 310 -4.05 3.49 -47.83
N TYR A 311 -3.45 2.35 -48.18
CA TYR A 311 -2.55 2.24 -49.33
C TYR A 311 -3.23 2.68 -50.62
N ASN A 312 -4.44 2.16 -50.87
CA ASN A 312 -5.23 2.47 -52.06
C ASN A 312 -5.77 3.91 -52.03
N GLN A 313 -6.30 4.35 -50.88
CA GLN A 313 -6.83 5.70 -50.70
C GLN A 313 -5.78 6.79 -51.00
N TYR A 314 -4.53 6.58 -50.59
CA TYR A 314 -3.43 7.53 -50.77
C TYR A 314 -2.42 7.08 -51.83
N ASN A 315 -2.85 6.29 -52.82
CA ASN A 315 -1.96 5.73 -53.82
C ASN A 315 -1.28 6.81 -54.68
N ALA A 316 -2.05 7.83 -55.10
CA ALA A 316 -1.52 8.94 -55.90
C ALA A 316 -0.41 9.72 -55.17
N GLN A 317 -0.51 9.85 -53.85
CA GLN A 317 0.46 10.54 -52.99
C GLN A 317 1.59 9.63 -52.51
N LYS A 318 1.55 8.33 -52.83
CA LYS A 318 2.40 7.29 -52.24
C LYS A 318 2.39 7.37 -50.71
N GLY A 319 1.20 7.48 -50.12
CA GLY A 319 1.01 7.55 -48.67
C GLY A 319 1.64 6.35 -47.99
N THR A 320 2.26 6.60 -46.84
CA THR A 320 3.03 5.61 -46.09
C THR A 320 2.44 5.36 -44.70
N GLN A 321 2.75 4.21 -44.11
CA GLN A 321 2.08 3.70 -42.92
C GLN A 321 3.08 3.05 -41.97
N PHE A 322 2.92 3.28 -40.68
CA PHE A 322 3.70 2.60 -39.64
C PHE A 322 2.87 1.52 -38.97
N VAL A 323 3.47 0.35 -38.76
CA VAL A 323 2.83 -0.76 -38.06
C VAL A 323 3.66 -1.15 -36.85
N PHE A 324 3.09 -1.00 -35.66
CA PHE A 324 3.75 -1.31 -34.40
C PHE A 324 3.25 -2.63 -33.83
N SER A 325 4.19 -3.51 -33.51
CA SER A 325 3.93 -4.56 -32.53
C SER A 325 5.19 -4.98 -31.76
N ASP A 326 5.07 -5.10 -30.44
CA ASP A 326 6.16 -5.61 -29.58
C ASP A 326 6.15 -7.15 -29.49
N LEU A 327 5.04 -7.78 -29.89
CA LEU A 327 4.90 -9.24 -29.96
C LEU A 327 4.97 -9.73 -31.40
N GLY A 328 5.49 -10.94 -31.61
CA GLY A 328 5.60 -11.52 -32.94
C GLY A 328 6.48 -10.69 -33.89
N THR A 329 7.54 -10.06 -33.36
CA THR A 329 8.49 -9.27 -34.14
C THR A 329 9.18 -10.11 -35.20
N TYR A 330 9.55 -9.48 -36.32
CA TYR A 330 10.22 -10.16 -37.42
C TYR A 330 11.50 -10.90 -36.99
N LYS A 331 11.57 -12.16 -37.39
CA LYS A 331 12.76 -13.01 -37.33
C LYS A 331 12.90 -13.78 -38.64
N SER A 332 14.12 -13.86 -39.16
CA SER A 332 14.38 -14.57 -40.41
C SER A 332 14.16 -16.07 -40.24
N GLY A 333 13.40 -16.70 -41.14
CA GLY A 333 13.17 -18.15 -41.15
C GLY A 333 12.13 -18.68 -40.17
N GLU A 334 11.50 -17.80 -39.37
CA GLU A 334 10.45 -18.18 -38.41
C GLU A 334 9.13 -17.49 -38.76
N TRP A 335 8.01 -18.20 -38.59
CA TRP A 335 6.69 -17.58 -38.70
C TRP A 335 6.53 -16.50 -37.63
N ASN A 336 6.06 -15.33 -38.04
CA ASN A 336 5.76 -14.21 -37.16
C ASN A 336 4.67 -13.32 -37.77
N VAL A 337 4.06 -12.50 -36.93
CA VAL A 337 2.89 -11.69 -37.33
C VAL A 337 3.26 -10.63 -38.36
N TYR A 338 4.51 -10.13 -38.36
CA TYR A 338 4.97 -9.18 -39.37
C TYR A 338 5.02 -9.83 -40.75
N SER A 339 5.64 -11.01 -40.84
CA SER A 339 5.69 -11.78 -42.09
C SER A 339 4.31 -12.22 -42.55
N GLU A 340 3.41 -12.54 -41.63
CA GLU A 340 2.04 -12.92 -41.96
C GLU A 340 1.25 -11.77 -42.58
N ILE A 341 1.29 -10.58 -41.97
CA ILE A 341 0.62 -9.41 -42.52
C ILE A 341 1.26 -9.04 -43.86
N LYS A 342 2.59 -9.11 -43.99
CA LYS A 342 3.27 -8.91 -45.28
C LYS A 342 2.78 -9.90 -46.34
N ARG A 343 2.66 -11.19 -46.00
CA ARG A 343 2.11 -12.22 -46.90
C ARG A 343 0.72 -11.83 -47.38
N LYS A 344 -0.20 -11.52 -46.46
CA LYS A 344 -1.58 -11.08 -46.77
C LYS A 344 -1.62 -9.81 -47.64
N LEU A 345 -0.76 -8.83 -47.34
CA LEU A 345 -0.65 -7.61 -48.15
C LEU A 345 -0.23 -7.91 -49.60
N VAL A 346 0.69 -8.85 -49.80
CA VAL A 346 1.21 -9.22 -51.12
C VAL A 346 0.25 -10.14 -51.87
N GLU A 347 -0.19 -11.22 -51.24
CA GLU A 347 -0.99 -12.29 -51.84
C GLU A 347 -2.46 -11.89 -51.98
N ASP A 348 -3.07 -11.33 -50.93
CA ASP A 348 -4.51 -11.08 -50.88
C ASP A 348 -4.87 -9.67 -51.38
N HIS A 349 -3.96 -8.70 -51.20
CA HIS A 349 -4.19 -7.28 -51.53
C HIS A 349 -3.30 -6.74 -52.67
N GLY A 350 -2.40 -7.54 -53.22
CA GLY A 350 -1.59 -7.17 -54.38
C GLY A 350 -0.56 -6.05 -54.14
N ILE A 351 -0.19 -5.77 -52.90
CA ILE A 351 0.80 -4.74 -52.58
C ILE A 351 2.20 -5.28 -52.88
N PRO A 352 3.07 -4.54 -53.60
CA PRO A 352 4.40 -5.02 -53.94
C PRO A 352 5.26 -5.33 -52.70
N ALA A 353 5.85 -6.52 -52.66
CA ALA A 353 6.60 -7.00 -51.48
C ALA A 353 7.79 -6.12 -51.06
N HIS A 354 8.36 -5.36 -52.00
CA HIS A 354 9.48 -4.44 -51.74
C HIS A 354 9.06 -3.15 -51.04
N GLU A 355 7.77 -2.78 -51.11
CA GLU A 355 7.21 -1.61 -50.43
C GLU A 355 6.87 -1.89 -48.96
N VAL A 356 6.92 -3.17 -48.55
CA VAL A 356 6.66 -3.62 -47.18
C VAL A 356 7.97 -4.07 -46.52
N ARG A 357 8.44 -3.30 -45.55
CA ARG A 357 9.76 -3.51 -44.91
C ARG A 357 9.65 -3.59 -43.39
N PHE A 358 10.67 -4.19 -42.78
CA PHE A 358 10.77 -4.36 -41.33
C PHE A 358 12.02 -3.63 -40.81
N ILE A 359 11.88 -2.83 -39.76
CA ILE A 359 13.02 -2.10 -39.18
C ILE A 359 14.11 -3.06 -38.66
N GLN A 360 13.72 -4.27 -38.24
CA GLN A 360 14.62 -5.31 -37.73
C GLN A 360 15.59 -5.87 -38.79
N GLU A 361 15.35 -5.63 -40.09
CA GLU A 361 16.27 -6.00 -41.16
C GLU A 361 17.53 -5.12 -41.18
N VAL A 362 17.47 -3.94 -40.56
CA VAL A 362 18.55 -2.96 -40.52
C VAL A 362 19.61 -3.38 -39.49
N LYS A 363 20.85 -3.58 -39.95
CA LYS A 363 21.98 -3.97 -39.09
C LYS A 363 22.97 -2.84 -38.81
N ASN A 364 22.91 -1.74 -39.56
CA ASN A 364 23.83 -0.61 -39.43
C ASN A 364 23.17 0.72 -39.80
N ASP A 365 23.82 1.83 -39.41
CA ASP A 365 23.30 3.19 -39.60
C ASP A 365 23.10 3.57 -41.06
N LYS A 366 23.91 3.04 -41.98
CA LYS A 366 23.78 3.31 -43.41
C LYS A 366 22.46 2.75 -43.94
N GLN A 367 22.17 1.49 -43.64
CA GLN A 367 20.91 0.85 -44.00
C GLN A 367 19.70 1.54 -43.34
N CYS A 368 19.85 2.03 -42.11
CA CYS A 368 18.81 2.80 -41.42
C CYS A 368 18.47 4.09 -42.19
N LYS A 369 19.49 4.85 -42.59
CA LYS A 369 19.33 6.08 -43.38
C LYS A 369 18.68 5.80 -44.74
N GLU A 370 19.07 4.72 -45.41
CA GLU A 370 18.48 4.31 -46.69
C GLU A 370 17.00 3.92 -46.55
N LEU A 371 16.64 3.17 -45.51
CA LEU A 371 15.26 2.81 -45.20
C LEU A 371 14.40 4.06 -44.92
N ILE A 372 14.91 4.97 -44.09
CA ILE A 372 14.24 6.24 -43.77
C ILE A 372 14.01 7.07 -45.03
N LYS A 373 15.04 7.18 -45.87
CA LYS A 373 14.94 7.87 -47.17
C LYS A 373 13.89 7.21 -48.07
N GLY A 374 13.91 5.88 -48.17
CA GLY A 374 12.93 5.12 -48.96
C GLY A 374 11.49 5.34 -48.51
N MET A 375 11.26 5.44 -47.20
CA MET A 375 9.94 5.75 -46.64
C MET A 375 9.51 7.19 -46.95
N ASN A 376 10.38 8.19 -46.76
CA ASN A 376 10.07 9.59 -47.07
C ASN A 376 9.85 9.83 -48.59
N GLU A 377 10.46 9.03 -49.45
CA GLU A 377 10.26 9.05 -50.90
C GLU A 377 9.03 8.26 -51.36
N GLY A 378 8.43 7.43 -50.49
CA GLY A 378 7.31 6.55 -50.82
C GLY A 378 7.70 5.32 -51.64
N LYS A 379 8.99 4.94 -51.65
CA LYS A 379 9.49 3.66 -52.18
C LYS A 379 9.20 2.50 -51.22
N ILE A 380 9.16 2.81 -49.93
CA ILE A 380 8.63 1.94 -48.88
C ILE A 380 7.34 2.62 -48.44
N ARG A 381 6.25 1.85 -48.41
CA ARG A 381 4.91 2.37 -48.07
C ARG A 381 4.37 1.80 -46.77
N VAL A 382 4.90 0.67 -46.31
CA VAL A 382 4.54 0.07 -45.03
C VAL A 382 5.83 -0.30 -44.28
N LEU A 383 6.02 0.27 -43.10
CA LEU A 383 7.17 -0.03 -42.24
C LEU A 383 6.70 -0.60 -40.91
N PHE A 384 7.14 -1.82 -40.60
CA PHE A 384 6.88 -2.44 -39.31
C PHE A 384 8.03 -2.24 -38.33
N GLY A 385 7.71 -2.15 -37.04
CA GLY A 385 8.73 -2.17 -35.99
C GLY A 385 8.19 -2.27 -34.57
N SER A 386 9.05 -2.70 -33.65
CA SER A 386 8.75 -2.66 -32.21
C SER A 386 8.88 -1.24 -31.67
N THR A 387 8.35 -0.98 -30.48
CA THR A 387 8.55 0.27 -29.75
C THR A 387 10.04 0.61 -29.61
N SER A 388 10.87 -0.38 -29.29
CA SER A 388 12.31 -0.16 -29.07
C SER A 388 13.10 0.20 -30.32
N MET A 389 12.74 -0.36 -31.48
CA MET A 389 13.51 -0.19 -32.72
C MET A 389 12.97 0.95 -33.59
N LEU A 390 11.64 1.13 -33.63
CA LEU A 390 10.99 2.13 -34.46
C LEU A 390 10.51 3.33 -33.63
N GLY A 391 10.32 3.19 -32.31
CA GLY A 391 9.77 4.23 -31.43
C GLY A 391 10.75 5.33 -30.99
N THR A 392 12.07 5.18 -31.17
CA THR A 392 13.10 6.23 -30.92
C THR A 392 13.94 6.56 -32.17
N GLY A 393 14.38 7.82 -32.35
CA GLY A 393 15.35 8.22 -33.40
C GLY A 393 14.98 8.18 -34.90
N VAL A 394 13.79 7.74 -35.33
CA VAL A 394 13.45 7.56 -36.77
C VAL A 394 12.65 8.74 -37.36
N ASN A 395 13.17 9.39 -38.40
CA ASN A 395 12.56 10.56 -39.08
C ASN A 395 12.00 10.20 -40.47
N ALA A 396 10.92 9.42 -40.50
CA ALA A 396 10.30 8.87 -41.73
C ALA A 396 8.85 9.35 -41.98
N GLN A 397 8.49 10.52 -41.44
CA GLN A 397 7.10 11.00 -41.33
C GLN A 397 6.53 11.65 -42.59
N LYS A 398 7.35 11.98 -43.60
CA LYS A 398 7.00 12.94 -44.67
C LYS A 398 5.68 12.61 -45.38
N ARG A 399 5.39 11.32 -45.53
CA ARG A 399 4.23 10.79 -46.26
C ARG A 399 3.28 9.96 -45.41
N ALA A 400 3.42 10.01 -44.08
CA ALA A 400 2.70 9.11 -43.20
C ALA A 400 1.20 9.48 -43.08
N VAL A 401 0.31 8.53 -43.36
CA VAL A 401 -1.15 8.76 -43.32
C VAL A 401 -1.85 7.98 -42.20
N ALA A 402 -1.26 6.86 -41.77
CA ALA A 402 -1.81 6.03 -40.71
C ALA A 402 -0.71 5.41 -39.83
N VAL A 403 -1.07 5.16 -38.57
CA VAL A 403 -0.30 4.36 -37.61
C VAL A 403 -1.18 3.23 -37.11
N HIS A 404 -0.67 2.01 -37.16
CA HIS A 404 -1.37 0.79 -36.76
C HIS A 404 -0.72 0.19 -35.52
N HIS A 405 -1.48 0.03 -34.43
CA HIS A 405 -1.03 -0.63 -33.21
C HIS A 405 -1.70 -2.00 -33.09
N LEU A 406 -0.96 -3.06 -33.39
CA LEU A 406 -1.43 -4.45 -33.25
C LEU A 406 -1.49 -4.91 -31.79
N ASP A 407 -0.57 -4.41 -30.98
CA ASP A 407 -0.62 -4.53 -29.52
C ASP A 407 -0.29 -3.19 -28.87
N THR A 408 -0.97 -2.94 -27.76
CA THR A 408 -0.85 -1.70 -27.00
C THR A 408 0.30 -1.84 -25.97
N PRO A 409 1.25 -0.89 -25.93
CA PRO A 409 2.31 -0.91 -24.93
C PRO A 409 1.73 -0.65 -23.53
N TRP A 410 2.52 -0.92 -22.48
CA TRP A 410 2.07 -0.73 -21.09
C TRP A 410 2.23 0.70 -20.57
N ARG A 411 3.00 1.52 -21.29
CA ARG A 411 3.37 2.87 -20.89
C ARG A 411 2.81 3.90 -21.86
N PRO A 412 2.16 4.98 -21.38
CA PRO A 412 1.66 6.05 -22.26
C PRO A 412 2.78 6.71 -23.06
N SER A 413 3.98 6.77 -22.47
CA SER A 413 5.19 7.26 -23.10
C SER A 413 5.49 6.55 -24.42
N ASP A 414 5.35 5.23 -24.42
CA ASP A 414 5.69 4.38 -25.54
C ASP A 414 4.66 4.58 -26.66
N LEU A 415 3.37 4.67 -26.30
CA LEU A 415 2.31 4.97 -27.26
C LEU A 415 2.52 6.35 -27.90
N ALA A 416 2.81 7.38 -27.11
CA ALA A 416 3.09 8.72 -27.62
C ALA A 416 4.33 8.78 -28.53
N GLN A 417 5.38 8.02 -28.21
CA GLN A 417 6.58 7.90 -29.04
C GLN A 417 6.28 7.24 -30.40
N ARG A 418 5.47 6.17 -30.39
CA ARG A 418 5.00 5.49 -31.60
C ARG A 418 4.14 6.42 -32.46
N ASP A 419 3.14 7.07 -31.87
CA ASP A 419 2.25 8.03 -32.57
C ASP A 419 3.05 9.20 -33.17
N GLY A 420 4.07 9.67 -32.44
CA GLY A 420 5.00 10.71 -32.86
C GLY A 420 5.84 10.36 -34.10
N ARG A 421 5.74 9.15 -34.65
CA ARG A 421 6.34 8.81 -35.96
C ARG A 421 5.57 9.34 -37.15
N ALA A 422 4.27 9.55 -37.03
CA ALA A 422 3.45 10.11 -38.08
C ALA A 422 2.88 11.48 -37.69
N VAL A 423 2.49 11.65 -36.42
CA VAL A 423 1.94 12.89 -35.85
C VAL A 423 3.09 13.88 -35.56
N ARG A 424 3.78 14.30 -36.62
CA ARG A 424 5.06 15.02 -36.54
C ARG A 424 5.16 16.12 -37.58
N LYS A 425 5.91 17.18 -37.25
CA LYS A 425 6.23 18.27 -38.18
C LYS A 425 6.91 17.72 -39.45
N GLY A 426 6.55 18.30 -40.59
CA GLY A 426 7.08 17.92 -41.90
C GLY A 426 6.36 16.73 -42.54
N ASN A 427 5.23 16.29 -41.99
CA ASN A 427 4.32 15.37 -42.67
C ASN A 427 3.48 16.13 -43.71
N GLU A 428 3.97 16.15 -44.95
CA GLU A 428 3.36 16.89 -46.05
C GLU A 428 2.05 16.23 -46.51
N ILE A 429 2.02 14.90 -46.59
CA ILE A 429 0.84 14.20 -47.11
C ILE A 429 -0.35 14.35 -46.16
N ALA A 430 -0.13 14.19 -44.84
CA ALA A 430 -1.19 14.43 -43.88
C ALA A 430 -1.72 15.87 -43.97
N LYS A 431 -0.81 16.85 -44.06
CA LYS A 431 -1.14 18.28 -44.09
C LYS A 431 -1.98 18.66 -45.32
N PHE A 432 -1.55 18.27 -46.51
CA PHE A 432 -2.15 18.75 -47.76
C PHE A 432 -3.22 17.81 -48.34
N PHE A 433 -3.21 16.53 -47.99
CA PHE A 433 -4.07 15.53 -48.64
C PHE A 433 -4.93 14.71 -47.66
N ALA A 434 -4.70 14.78 -46.34
CA ALA A 434 -5.49 14.06 -45.33
C ALA A 434 -6.18 15.00 -44.33
N GLY A 435 -6.53 16.23 -44.75
CA GLY A 435 -7.23 17.19 -43.88
C GLY A 435 -6.43 17.60 -42.64
N ASN A 436 -5.10 17.58 -42.73
CA ASN A 436 -4.17 17.80 -41.62
C ASN A 436 -4.40 16.84 -40.45
N LYS A 437 -4.71 15.57 -40.74
CA LYS A 437 -4.92 14.51 -39.77
C LYS A 437 -4.09 13.27 -40.09
N VAL A 438 -3.78 12.50 -39.05
CA VAL A 438 -3.22 11.15 -39.14
C VAL A 438 -4.10 10.23 -38.31
N ASP A 439 -4.54 9.13 -38.91
CA ASP A 439 -5.34 8.12 -38.22
C ASP A 439 -4.44 7.17 -37.44
N VAL A 440 -4.70 7.04 -36.14
CA VAL A 440 -4.01 6.12 -35.22
C VAL A 440 -4.99 5.01 -34.87
N ILE A 441 -4.78 3.82 -35.43
CA ILE A 441 -5.69 2.68 -35.34
C ILE A 441 -5.16 1.70 -34.31
N ILE A 442 -5.94 1.45 -33.27
CA ILE A 442 -5.62 0.51 -32.20
C ILE A 442 -6.51 -0.72 -32.35
N TYR A 443 -5.91 -1.88 -32.62
CA TYR A 443 -6.66 -3.12 -32.83
C TYR A 443 -6.88 -3.85 -31.51
N ALA A 444 -8.13 -3.95 -31.08
CA ALA A 444 -8.51 -4.61 -29.83
C ALA A 444 -9.42 -5.81 -30.12
N VAL A 445 -8.99 -7.01 -29.71
CA VAL A 445 -9.90 -8.18 -29.71
C VAL A 445 -10.81 -8.08 -28.49
N GLU A 446 -12.10 -8.26 -28.68
CA GLU A 446 -13.06 -8.31 -27.58
C GLU A 446 -12.77 -9.51 -26.66
N LYS A 447 -13.16 -9.42 -25.38
CA LYS A 447 -12.88 -10.46 -24.36
C LYS A 447 -11.39 -10.82 -24.27
N SER A 448 -10.51 -9.84 -24.52
CA SER A 448 -9.06 -9.97 -24.43
C SER A 448 -8.44 -8.87 -23.56
N LEU A 449 -7.13 -8.96 -23.33
CA LEU A 449 -6.39 -7.98 -22.54
C LEU A 449 -6.21 -6.62 -23.25
N ASP A 450 -6.55 -6.50 -24.54
CA ASP A 450 -6.31 -5.27 -25.31
C ASP A 450 -7.11 -4.07 -24.81
N SER A 451 -8.42 -4.22 -24.61
CA SER A 451 -9.31 -3.13 -24.17
C SER A 451 -8.98 -2.66 -22.74
N TYR A 452 -8.59 -3.59 -21.87
CA TYR A 452 -8.17 -3.26 -20.51
C TYR A 452 -6.90 -2.41 -20.49
N LYS A 453 -5.89 -2.76 -21.31
CA LYS A 453 -4.64 -1.98 -21.40
C LYS A 453 -4.90 -0.56 -21.87
N PHE A 454 -5.84 -0.35 -22.78
CA PHE A 454 -6.18 0.98 -23.27
C PHE A 454 -6.73 1.89 -22.16
N ASN A 455 -7.71 1.39 -21.38
CA ASN A 455 -8.25 2.12 -20.23
C ASN A 455 -7.16 2.43 -19.17
N LEU A 456 -6.24 1.49 -18.94
CA LEU A 456 -5.12 1.69 -18.02
C LEU A 456 -4.19 2.83 -18.49
N LEU A 457 -3.86 2.87 -19.77
CA LEU A 457 -3.03 3.93 -20.34
C LEU A 457 -3.68 5.30 -20.22
N TYR A 458 -4.99 5.38 -20.45
CA TYR A 458 -5.74 6.64 -20.36
C TYR A 458 -5.66 7.25 -18.95
N ASN A 459 -5.87 6.44 -17.91
CA ASN A 459 -5.77 6.88 -16.53
C ASN A 459 -4.37 7.40 -16.18
N LYS A 460 -3.31 6.74 -16.66
CA LYS A 460 -1.92 7.17 -16.45
C LYS A 460 -1.59 8.47 -17.19
N GLN A 461 -2.14 8.67 -18.39
CA GLN A 461 -1.92 9.91 -19.15
C GLN A 461 -2.53 11.13 -18.43
N LEU A 462 -3.74 10.98 -17.87
CA LEU A 462 -4.38 12.03 -17.08
C LEU A 462 -3.54 12.48 -15.88
N PHE A 463 -2.86 11.53 -15.21
CA PHE A 463 -1.94 11.81 -14.12
C PHE A 463 -0.75 12.67 -14.59
N ILE A 464 -0.10 12.25 -15.67
CA ILE A 464 1.08 12.92 -16.25
C ILE A 464 0.73 14.36 -16.68
N ASP A 465 -0.44 14.57 -17.28
CA ASP A 465 -0.85 15.88 -17.79
C ASP A 465 -1.12 16.87 -16.65
N GLN A 466 -1.67 16.42 -15.52
CA GLN A 466 -1.94 17.29 -14.36
C GLN A 466 -0.64 17.76 -13.69
N LEU A 467 0.36 16.89 -13.56
CA LEU A 467 1.66 17.26 -13.00
C LEU A 467 2.41 18.26 -13.90
N LYS A 468 2.28 18.11 -15.22
CA LYS A 468 2.99 18.96 -16.20
C LYS A 468 2.37 20.32 -16.44
N THR A 469 1.06 20.44 -16.35
CA THR A 469 0.35 21.69 -16.71
C THR A 469 0.29 22.71 -15.59
N ASN A 470 0.88 22.42 -14.42
CA ASN A 470 0.90 23.28 -13.24
C ASN A 470 -0.49 23.83 -12.88
N ASN A 471 -1.55 23.05 -13.19
CA ASN A 471 -2.92 23.51 -13.04
C ASN A 471 -3.32 23.37 -11.56
N PHE A 472 -3.22 24.48 -10.82
CA PHE A 472 -3.33 24.57 -9.36
C PHE A 472 -4.69 24.15 -8.75
N GLY A 473 -5.66 23.68 -9.55
CA GLY A 473 -7.02 23.37 -9.11
C GLY A 473 -7.16 22.09 -8.27
N LYS A 474 -6.17 21.18 -8.24
CA LYS A 474 -6.24 19.91 -7.49
C LYS A 474 -5.05 19.76 -6.54
N ARG A 475 -5.33 19.66 -5.23
CA ARG A 475 -4.32 19.43 -4.18
C ARG A 475 -3.90 17.97 -4.01
N THR A 476 -4.67 17.04 -4.59
CA THR A 476 -4.49 15.60 -4.49
C THR A 476 -4.74 14.95 -5.85
N ILE A 477 -3.89 14.00 -6.25
CA ILE A 477 -4.02 13.26 -7.52
C ILE A 477 -3.82 11.76 -7.27
N ASP A 478 -4.66 10.91 -7.89
CA ASP A 478 -4.58 9.44 -7.88
C ASP A 478 -3.69 8.93 -9.04
N GLU A 479 -2.66 8.15 -8.73
CA GLU A 479 -1.74 7.51 -9.67
C GLU A 479 -2.32 6.21 -10.30
N GLY A 480 -3.35 5.63 -9.70
CA GLY A 480 -3.90 4.31 -10.05
C GLY A 480 -3.19 3.14 -9.37
N SER A 481 -3.78 1.95 -9.40
CA SER A 481 -3.39 0.81 -8.53
C SER A 481 -2.53 -0.28 -9.18
N MET A 482 -1.86 -0.06 -10.33
CA MET A 482 -1.29 -1.16 -11.10
C MET A 482 0.24 -1.20 -11.18
N ASP A 483 0.82 -2.37 -10.91
CA ASP A 483 2.25 -2.67 -10.93
C ASP A 483 2.58 -3.62 -12.11
N GLU A 484 3.47 -3.17 -13.00
CA GLU A 484 3.90 -3.91 -14.21
C GLU A 484 4.51 -5.28 -13.90
N LYS A 485 5.07 -5.46 -12.69
CA LYS A 485 5.79 -6.68 -12.30
C LYS A 485 4.92 -7.77 -11.68
N SER A 486 3.75 -7.40 -11.16
CA SER A 486 2.93 -8.30 -10.35
C SER A 486 1.96 -9.17 -11.17
N GLY A 487 1.82 -8.91 -12.48
CA GLY A 487 0.81 -9.56 -13.33
C GLY A 487 -0.63 -9.19 -12.92
N MET A 488 -1.61 -9.73 -13.62
CA MET A 488 -3.03 -9.58 -13.23
C MET A 488 -3.44 -10.68 -12.25
N ASN A 489 -4.32 -10.36 -11.32
CA ASN A 489 -4.88 -11.36 -10.41
C ASN A 489 -5.97 -12.19 -11.08
N PHE A 490 -6.32 -13.35 -10.49
CA PHE A 490 -7.24 -14.31 -11.11
C PHE A 490 -8.62 -13.71 -11.40
N SER A 491 -9.21 -12.99 -10.44
CA SER A 491 -10.53 -12.36 -10.60
C SER A 491 -10.54 -11.29 -11.69
N GLU A 492 -9.51 -10.45 -11.77
CA GLU A 492 -9.35 -9.45 -12.83
C GLU A 492 -9.22 -10.11 -14.19
N TYR A 493 -8.37 -11.14 -14.25
CA TYR A 493 -8.14 -11.89 -15.46
C TYR A 493 -9.42 -12.56 -15.99
N VAL A 494 -10.20 -13.20 -15.12
CA VAL A 494 -11.48 -13.83 -15.50
C VAL A 494 -12.51 -12.79 -15.93
N ALA A 495 -12.64 -11.66 -15.24
CA ALA A 495 -13.62 -10.63 -15.61
C ALA A 495 -13.33 -9.98 -16.96
N ILE A 496 -12.05 -9.77 -17.28
CA ILE A 496 -11.64 -9.26 -18.59
C ILE A 496 -11.95 -10.29 -19.69
N LEU A 497 -11.58 -11.55 -19.48
CA LEU A 497 -11.81 -12.61 -20.45
C LEU A 497 -13.28 -13.03 -20.59
N SER A 498 -14.10 -12.84 -19.55
CA SER A 498 -15.54 -13.07 -19.62
C SER A 498 -16.29 -11.91 -20.28
N GLY A 499 -15.66 -10.75 -20.42
CA GLY A 499 -16.26 -9.53 -20.95
C GLY A 499 -17.21 -8.84 -19.98
N ASN A 500 -17.26 -9.26 -18.70
CA ASN A 500 -18.11 -8.66 -17.67
C ASN A 500 -17.24 -8.13 -16.52
N THR A 501 -16.95 -6.82 -16.58
CA THR A 501 -16.17 -6.11 -15.55
C THR A 501 -16.96 -5.92 -14.26
N ASP A 502 -18.29 -5.95 -14.28
CA ASP A 502 -19.11 -5.77 -13.09
C ASP A 502 -18.91 -6.92 -12.09
N LEU A 503 -18.62 -8.14 -12.56
CA LEU A 503 -18.27 -9.27 -11.69
C LEU A 503 -16.99 -9.03 -10.88
N LEU A 504 -16.02 -8.33 -11.46
CA LEU A 504 -14.80 -7.96 -10.76
C LEU A 504 -15.09 -6.89 -9.70
N ASP A 505 -15.85 -5.87 -10.08
CA ASP A 505 -16.19 -4.77 -9.19
C ASP A 505 -17.01 -5.28 -8.01
N LYS A 506 -17.96 -6.18 -8.25
CA LYS A 506 -18.69 -6.90 -7.21
C LYS A 506 -17.74 -7.63 -6.26
N ALA A 507 -16.85 -8.46 -6.80
CA ALA A 507 -15.94 -9.27 -5.97
C ALA A 507 -14.96 -8.40 -5.16
N LYS A 508 -14.52 -7.25 -5.70
CA LYS A 508 -13.71 -6.26 -4.98
C LYS A 508 -14.52 -5.61 -3.85
N LEU A 509 -15.73 -5.14 -4.14
CA LEU A 509 -16.60 -4.47 -3.18
C LEU A 509 -17.03 -5.39 -2.04
N GLU A 510 -17.52 -6.60 -2.33
CA GLU A 510 -17.92 -7.60 -1.31
C GLU A 510 -16.79 -7.89 -0.32
N LYS A 511 -15.57 -8.05 -0.84
CA LYS A 511 -14.41 -8.39 -0.03
C LYS A 511 -13.83 -7.19 0.72
N GLN A 512 -13.91 -5.96 0.17
CA GLN A 512 -13.62 -4.72 0.90
C GLN A 512 -14.58 -4.51 2.08
N ILE A 513 -15.87 -4.75 1.85
CA ILE A 513 -16.90 -4.71 2.88
C ILE A 513 -16.58 -5.72 3.98
N ALA A 514 -16.25 -6.97 3.63
CA ALA A 514 -15.88 -7.99 4.61
C ALA A 514 -14.65 -7.60 5.45
N GLY A 515 -13.63 -6.99 4.83
CA GLY A 515 -12.44 -6.49 5.53
C GLY A 515 -12.77 -5.37 6.53
N LEU A 516 -13.54 -4.39 6.09
CA LEU A 516 -14.02 -3.28 6.93
C LEU A 516 -14.96 -3.74 8.05
N GLU A 517 -15.81 -4.73 7.79
CA GLU A 517 -16.66 -5.35 8.80
C GLU A 517 -15.85 -6.09 9.86
N SER A 518 -14.79 -6.81 9.45
CA SER A 518 -13.86 -7.45 10.39
C SER A 518 -13.12 -6.43 11.26
N GLU A 519 -12.65 -5.33 10.66
CA GLU A 519 -12.03 -4.21 11.37
C GLU A 519 -13.01 -3.60 12.39
N LYS A 520 -14.25 -3.33 11.97
CA LYS A 520 -15.31 -2.83 12.85
C LYS A 520 -15.63 -3.79 14.00
N GLN A 521 -15.66 -5.10 13.75
CA GLN A 521 -15.83 -6.10 14.81
C GLN A 521 -14.65 -6.08 15.81
N ALA A 522 -13.41 -5.97 15.32
CA ALA A 522 -12.23 -5.88 16.18
C ALA A 522 -12.26 -4.60 17.04
N PHE A 523 -12.61 -3.46 16.44
CA PHE A 523 -12.81 -2.19 17.14
C PHE A 523 -13.88 -2.32 18.23
N ASN A 524 -15.04 -2.90 17.90
CA ASN A 524 -16.11 -3.12 18.87
C ASN A 524 -15.67 -4.02 20.03
N ARG A 525 -14.96 -5.13 19.76
CA ARG A 525 -14.40 -5.98 20.82
C ARG A 525 -13.45 -5.21 21.73
N SER A 526 -12.57 -4.38 21.17
CA SER A 526 -11.65 -3.54 21.94
C SER A 526 -12.41 -2.53 22.81
N LYS A 527 -13.42 -1.86 22.24
CA LYS A 527 -14.30 -0.92 22.95
C LYS A 527 -15.05 -1.58 24.12
N PHE A 528 -15.63 -2.76 23.91
CA PHE A 528 -16.30 -3.51 24.98
C PHE A 528 -15.31 -3.90 26.09
N SER A 529 -14.13 -4.43 25.72
CA SER A 529 -13.09 -4.78 26.70
C SER A 529 -12.62 -3.58 27.51
N ALA A 530 -12.43 -2.42 26.86
CA ALA A 530 -12.06 -1.18 27.54
C ALA A 530 -13.16 -0.70 28.50
N LYS A 531 -14.44 -0.85 28.13
CA LYS A 531 -15.58 -0.49 28.99
C LYS A 531 -15.63 -1.34 30.27
N TYR A 532 -15.41 -2.66 30.16
CA TYR A 532 -15.34 -3.53 31.35
C TYR A 532 -14.16 -3.16 32.24
N LYS A 533 -12.97 -2.97 31.66
CA LYS A 533 -11.79 -2.53 32.42
C LYS A 533 -11.97 -1.17 33.08
N LEU A 534 -12.63 -0.23 32.40
CA LEU A 534 -12.95 1.08 32.96
C LEU A 534 -13.84 0.94 34.20
N GLN A 535 -14.87 0.08 34.13
CA GLN A 535 -15.73 -0.21 35.27
C GLN A 535 -14.93 -0.81 36.44
N ASP A 536 -14.14 -1.86 36.18
CA ASP A 536 -13.31 -2.50 37.20
C ASP A 536 -12.32 -1.50 37.85
N CYS A 537 -11.64 -0.68 37.03
CA CYS A 537 -10.73 0.35 37.52
C CYS A 537 -11.44 1.42 38.35
N THR A 538 -12.65 1.80 37.96
CA THR A 538 -13.45 2.79 38.71
C THR A 538 -13.87 2.23 40.07
N GLU A 539 -14.35 0.99 40.12
CA GLU A 539 -14.70 0.31 41.38
C GLU A 539 -13.47 0.13 42.28
N MET A 540 -12.32 -0.23 41.70
CA MET A 540 -11.05 -0.32 42.44
C MET A 540 -10.58 1.03 42.98
N LEU A 541 -10.74 2.11 42.21
CA LEU A 541 -10.39 3.47 42.60
C LEU A 541 -11.26 3.93 43.78
N GLU A 542 -12.58 3.76 43.70
CA GLU A 542 -13.50 4.10 44.79
C GLU A 542 -13.17 3.33 46.07
N SER A 543 -12.88 2.04 45.93
CA SER A 543 -12.48 1.18 47.05
C SER A 543 -11.15 1.62 47.67
N ALA A 544 -10.14 1.96 46.86
CA ALA A 544 -8.85 2.46 47.32
C ALA A 544 -8.97 3.83 47.98
N GLN A 545 -9.74 4.75 47.41
CA GLN A 545 -9.99 6.08 47.97
C GLN A 545 -10.72 5.98 49.32
N SER A 546 -11.71 5.09 49.42
CA SER A 546 -12.41 4.82 50.68
C SER A 546 -11.46 4.28 51.75
N ARG A 547 -10.59 3.32 51.42
CA ARG A 547 -9.55 2.83 52.34
C ARG A 547 -8.58 3.94 52.75
N LEU A 548 -8.10 4.73 51.81
CA LEU A 548 -7.19 5.85 52.08
C LEU A 548 -7.81 6.86 53.04
N ASN A 549 -9.07 7.26 52.81
CA ASN A 549 -9.77 8.22 53.67
C ASN A 549 -9.91 7.69 55.10
N ARG A 550 -10.26 6.41 55.24
CA ARG A 550 -10.42 5.74 56.54
C ARG A 550 -9.10 5.58 57.28
N MET A 551 -8.03 5.20 56.58
CA MET A 551 -6.67 5.12 57.16
C MET A 551 -6.13 6.50 57.53
N SER A 552 -6.42 7.52 56.72
CA SER A 552 -6.00 8.91 56.98
C SER A 552 -6.73 9.48 58.20
N LEU A 553 -8.01 9.15 58.39
CA LEU A 553 -8.76 9.48 59.61
C LEU A 553 -8.09 8.86 60.84
N ASP A 554 -7.80 7.56 60.79
CA ASP A 554 -7.11 6.85 61.87
C ASP A 554 -5.73 7.46 62.15
N TRP A 555 -4.97 7.81 61.11
CA TRP A 555 -3.65 8.43 61.26
C TRP A 555 -3.72 9.81 61.92
N ASN A 556 -4.68 10.65 61.52
CA ASN A 556 -4.88 11.97 62.13
C ASN A 556 -5.30 11.85 63.60
N ASN A 557 -6.21 10.92 63.90
CA ASN A 557 -6.63 10.63 65.27
C ASN A 557 -5.45 10.14 66.13
N LEU A 558 -4.61 9.27 65.58
CA LEU A 558 -3.41 8.79 66.24
C LEU A 558 -2.42 9.93 66.52
N GLN A 559 -2.12 10.76 65.52
CA GLN A 559 -1.22 11.91 65.68
C GLN A 559 -1.71 12.89 66.76
N GLY A 560 -3.02 13.09 66.89
CA GLY A 560 -3.61 13.94 67.91
C GLY A 560 -3.58 13.36 69.34
N ARG A 561 -3.38 12.04 69.49
CA ARG A 561 -3.47 11.32 70.77
C ARG A 561 -2.13 10.74 71.26
N ILE A 562 -1.13 10.63 70.37
CA ILE A 562 0.19 10.10 70.71
C ILE A 562 0.85 10.91 71.83
N GLN A 563 1.41 10.20 72.79
CA GLN A 563 2.25 10.76 73.84
C GLN A 563 3.70 10.36 73.56
N LYS A 564 4.64 11.30 73.74
CA LYS A 564 6.07 11.05 73.53
C LYS A 564 6.83 11.23 74.84
N HIS A 565 7.82 10.38 75.06
CA HIS A 565 8.81 10.54 76.13
C HIS A 565 9.75 11.72 75.82
N SER A 566 10.51 12.16 76.81
CA SER A 566 11.47 13.27 76.69
C SER A 566 12.58 13.03 75.66
N ASP A 567 12.82 11.77 75.28
CA ASP A 567 13.78 11.35 74.25
C ASP A 567 13.16 11.28 72.83
N GLY A 568 11.87 11.62 72.69
CA GLY A 568 11.15 11.61 71.42
C GLY A 568 10.53 10.25 71.04
N THR A 569 10.73 9.20 71.83
CA THR A 569 10.11 7.88 71.61
C THR A 569 8.62 7.90 71.95
N ILE A 570 7.81 7.12 71.22
CA ILE A 570 6.36 7.04 71.46
C ILE A 570 6.10 6.19 72.71
N ALA A 571 5.32 6.72 73.64
CA ALA A 571 5.02 6.05 74.90
C ALA A 571 4.02 4.89 74.70
N ASN A 572 4.37 3.68 75.11
CA ASN A 572 3.44 2.57 75.03
C ASN A 572 2.45 2.60 76.22
N THR A 573 1.27 3.18 75.99
CA THR A 573 0.20 3.30 77.00
C THR A 573 -0.95 2.33 76.74
N VAL A 574 -0.64 1.07 76.37
CA VAL A 574 -1.65 0.02 76.17
C VAL A 574 -2.40 -0.24 77.48
N GLN A 575 -3.72 -0.24 77.40
CA GLN A 575 -4.61 -0.62 78.50
C GLN A 575 -5.30 -1.93 78.11
N LEU A 576 -5.24 -2.94 78.98
CA LEU A 576 -5.91 -4.23 78.77
C LEU A 576 -6.95 -4.49 79.84
N ASP A 577 -8.01 -5.19 79.47
CA ASP A 577 -9.09 -5.53 80.39
C ASP A 577 -8.59 -6.48 81.49
N GLY A 578 -8.85 -6.07 82.74
CA GLY A 578 -8.42 -6.79 83.93
C GLY A 578 -7.00 -6.45 84.45
N LEU A 579 -6.30 -5.49 83.83
CA LEU A 579 -5.07 -4.89 84.38
C LEU A 579 -5.34 -3.48 84.93
N ALA A 580 -4.55 -3.06 85.92
CA ALA A 580 -4.59 -1.69 86.44
C ALA A 580 -4.07 -0.69 85.38
N SER A 581 -4.58 0.54 85.39
CA SER A 581 -4.25 1.57 84.39
C SER A 581 -2.77 2.00 84.38
N ASN A 582 -1.99 1.61 85.38
CA ASN A 582 -0.55 1.86 85.54
C ASN A 582 0.30 0.58 85.42
N ALA A 583 -0.22 -0.48 84.80
CA ALA A 583 0.51 -1.73 84.60
C ALA A 583 1.81 -1.52 83.82
N ASP A 584 2.86 -2.24 84.20
CA ASP A 584 4.15 -2.15 83.50
C ASP A 584 4.15 -2.95 82.18
N ILE A 585 5.16 -2.70 81.33
CA ILE A 585 5.29 -3.35 80.01
C ILE A 585 5.36 -4.88 80.13
N LYS A 586 5.96 -5.42 81.20
CA LYS A 586 6.05 -6.87 81.41
C LYS A 586 4.70 -7.48 81.75
N GLN A 587 3.91 -6.83 82.60
CA GLN A 587 2.55 -7.24 82.96
C GLN A 587 1.62 -7.23 81.74
N VAL A 588 1.70 -6.18 80.90
CA VAL A 588 0.95 -6.11 79.63
C VAL A 588 1.36 -7.26 78.71
N GLY A 589 2.67 -7.50 78.52
CA GLY A 589 3.18 -8.59 77.70
C GLY A 589 2.77 -9.98 78.18
N ALA A 590 2.89 -10.24 79.49
CA ALA A 590 2.49 -11.49 80.11
C ALA A 590 0.98 -11.75 79.94
N ARG A 591 0.15 -10.70 80.06
CA ARG A 591 -1.30 -10.79 79.83
C ARG A 591 -1.63 -11.10 78.37
N LEU A 592 -0.92 -10.50 77.40
CA LEU A 592 -1.11 -10.80 75.98
C LEU A 592 -0.68 -12.23 75.63
N ASN A 593 0.41 -12.72 76.21
CA ASN A 593 0.81 -14.13 76.09
C ASN A 593 -0.27 -15.07 76.64
N GLN A 594 -0.80 -14.76 77.83
CA GLN A 594 -1.89 -15.53 78.42
C GLN A 594 -3.13 -15.53 77.50
N LEU A 595 -3.53 -14.37 76.96
CA LEU A 595 -4.64 -14.26 76.01
C LEU A 595 -4.35 -15.05 74.72
N ALA A 596 -3.10 -15.06 74.25
CA ALA A 596 -2.70 -15.81 73.06
C ALA A 596 -2.91 -17.32 73.26
N ASP A 597 -2.69 -17.84 74.46
CA ASP A 597 -2.91 -19.26 74.79
C ASP A 597 -4.37 -19.59 75.13
N THR A 598 -5.08 -18.66 75.78
CA THR A 598 -6.38 -18.93 76.43
C THR A 598 -7.60 -18.42 75.68
N ALA A 599 -7.50 -17.40 74.82
CA ALA A 599 -8.66 -16.82 74.14
C ALA A 599 -9.33 -17.83 73.20
N ARG A 600 -10.68 -17.87 73.23
CA ARG A 600 -11.51 -18.80 72.44
C ARG A 600 -12.75 -18.07 71.92
N THR A 601 -12.56 -17.23 70.91
CA THR A 601 -13.60 -16.29 70.46
C THR A 601 -14.62 -16.87 69.48
N GLY A 602 -14.49 -18.15 69.10
CA GLY A 602 -15.38 -18.80 68.13
C GLY A 602 -15.37 -18.14 66.74
N GLY A 603 -14.29 -17.42 66.38
CA GLY A 603 -14.18 -16.69 65.12
C GLY A 603 -14.72 -15.26 65.16
N GLN A 604 -15.31 -14.82 66.28
CA GLN A 604 -15.74 -13.44 66.49
C GLN A 604 -14.58 -12.57 66.99
N TYR A 605 -14.72 -11.25 66.86
CA TYR A 605 -13.79 -10.29 67.45
C TYR A 605 -14.21 -9.99 68.89
N GLU A 606 -13.31 -10.20 69.84
CA GLU A 606 -13.48 -9.82 71.24
C GLU A 606 -12.59 -8.62 71.56
N GLU A 607 -13.16 -7.63 72.25
CA GLU A 607 -12.42 -6.49 72.77
C GLU A 607 -11.62 -6.90 74.00
N ILE A 608 -10.36 -6.47 74.04
CA ILE A 608 -9.41 -6.83 75.11
C ILE A 608 -8.72 -5.62 75.72
N GLY A 609 -9.03 -4.41 75.25
CA GLY A 609 -8.41 -3.18 75.73
C GLY A 609 -8.39 -2.04 74.72
N SER A 610 -7.59 -1.01 75.00
CA SER A 610 -7.43 0.15 74.13
C SER A 610 -6.00 0.71 74.10
N LEU A 611 -5.66 1.41 73.02
CA LEU A 611 -4.41 2.17 72.87
C LEU A 611 -4.69 3.45 72.06
N TYR A 612 -4.43 4.63 72.65
CA TYR A 612 -4.65 5.92 71.99
C TYR A 612 -6.06 6.09 71.38
N GLY A 613 -7.08 5.54 72.04
CA GLY A 613 -8.47 5.55 71.57
C GLY A 613 -8.74 4.63 70.38
N PHE A 614 -7.84 3.70 70.06
CA PHE A 614 -8.10 2.54 69.22
C PHE A 614 -8.48 1.34 70.09
N THR A 615 -9.40 0.51 69.61
CA THR A 615 -9.84 -0.71 70.27
C THR A 615 -8.90 -1.86 69.94
N LEU A 616 -8.44 -2.58 70.97
CA LEU A 616 -7.64 -3.79 70.83
C LEU A 616 -8.57 -5.00 70.75
N LEU A 617 -8.37 -5.83 69.74
CA LEU A 617 -9.23 -6.96 69.43
C LEU A 617 -8.43 -8.26 69.38
N VAL A 618 -9.03 -9.36 69.79
CA VAL A 618 -8.54 -10.72 69.54
C VAL A 618 -9.58 -11.53 68.76
N LYS A 619 -9.12 -12.39 67.86
CA LYS A 619 -9.95 -13.33 67.10
C LYS A 619 -9.25 -14.69 67.03
N THR A 620 -9.94 -15.75 67.43
CA THR A 620 -9.48 -17.12 67.25
C THR A 620 -9.81 -17.59 65.84
N GLU A 621 -8.77 -17.94 65.08
CA GLU A 621 -8.89 -18.54 63.74
C GLU A 621 -8.45 -20.00 63.79
N MET A 622 -9.19 -20.86 63.09
CA MET A 622 -8.78 -22.25 62.85
C MET A 622 -7.93 -22.28 61.59
N SER A 623 -6.72 -22.82 61.68
CA SER A 623 -5.83 -23.03 60.55
C SER A 623 -5.45 -24.50 60.50
N GLU A 624 -5.64 -25.14 59.36
CA GLU A 624 -5.25 -26.53 59.15
C GLU A 624 -3.78 -26.58 58.71
N LYS A 625 -2.94 -27.33 59.44
CA LYS A 625 -1.54 -27.56 59.04
C LYS A 625 -1.21 -29.03 59.26
N GLU A 626 -0.83 -29.71 58.18
CA GLU A 626 -0.52 -31.16 58.18
C GLU A 626 -1.66 -32.06 58.71
N GLY A 627 -2.93 -31.69 58.45
CA GLY A 627 -4.10 -32.46 58.85
C GLY A 627 -4.48 -32.33 60.33
N VAL A 628 -3.90 -31.37 61.05
CA VAL A 628 -4.26 -31.02 62.43
C VAL A 628 -4.81 -29.59 62.46
N ASP A 629 -5.97 -29.42 63.12
CA ASP A 629 -6.56 -28.11 63.39
C ASP A 629 -5.71 -27.36 64.42
N ILE A 630 -4.98 -26.33 63.97
CA ILE A 630 -4.21 -25.44 64.82
C ILE A 630 -5.04 -24.18 65.07
N ARG A 631 -5.31 -23.92 66.35
CA ARG A 631 -5.95 -22.68 66.80
C ARG A 631 -4.91 -21.57 66.87
N VAL A 632 -5.16 -20.46 66.18
CA VAL A 632 -4.28 -19.29 66.20
C VAL A 632 -5.09 -18.07 66.62
N ASN A 633 -4.68 -17.41 67.70
CA ASN A 633 -5.26 -16.15 68.14
C ASN A 633 -4.58 -14.98 67.42
N ARG A 634 -5.37 -14.23 66.65
CA ARG A 634 -4.95 -13.04 65.91
C ARG A 634 -5.32 -11.80 66.70
N PHE A 635 -4.35 -10.94 66.93
CA PHE A 635 -4.49 -9.68 67.64
C PHE A 635 -4.49 -8.52 66.64
N LEU A 636 -5.49 -7.66 66.74
CA LEU A 636 -5.73 -6.55 65.83
C LEU A 636 -5.98 -5.28 66.62
N ILE A 637 -5.70 -4.13 66.01
CA ILE A 637 -6.04 -2.82 66.55
C ILE A 637 -6.96 -2.11 65.56
N GLN A 638 -8.10 -1.61 66.03
CA GLN A 638 -9.13 -0.98 65.20
C GLN A 638 -9.35 0.48 65.61
N GLY A 639 -9.29 1.39 64.64
CA GLY A 639 -9.60 2.80 64.83
C GLY A 639 -11.04 3.17 64.44
N GLU A 640 -11.37 4.46 64.53
CA GLU A 640 -12.66 5.02 64.13
C GLU A 640 -12.92 4.90 62.62
N GLY A 641 -11.86 4.79 61.83
CA GLY A 641 -11.90 4.42 60.42
C GLY A 641 -12.38 2.99 60.18
N ASN A 642 -12.68 2.19 61.21
CA ASN A 642 -13.15 0.80 61.11
C ASN A 642 -12.18 -0.14 60.33
N ILE A 643 -10.90 0.22 60.23
CA ILE A 643 -9.86 -0.61 59.64
C ILE A 643 -9.12 -1.32 60.77
N LYS A 644 -8.85 -2.61 60.57
CA LYS A 644 -8.14 -3.45 61.53
C LYS A 644 -6.68 -3.59 61.08
N TYR A 645 -5.75 -3.10 61.89
CA TYR A 645 -4.31 -3.20 61.64
C TYR A 645 -3.71 -4.33 62.44
N THR A 646 -2.66 -4.94 61.90
CA THR A 646 -1.95 -6.05 62.57
C THR A 646 -0.44 -5.89 62.41
N TYR A 647 0.29 -6.40 63.39
CA TYR A 647 1.73 -6.60 63.30
C TYR A 647 2.03 -8.09 63.36
N ASN A 648 3.00 -8.58 62.58
CA ASN A 648 3.34 -10.00 62.47
C ASN A 648 2.11 -10.91 62.18
N ASN A 649 1.24 -10.48 61.26
CA ASN A 649 -0.06 -11.07 60.98
C ASN A 649 -0.96 -11.23 62.22
N GLY A 650 -0.77 -10.44 63.28
CA GLY A 650 -1.53 -10.52 64.53
C GLY A 650 -1.05 -11.60 65.49
N ILE A 651 0.15 -12.18 65.32
CA ILE A 651 0.72 -13.15 66.26
C ILE A 651 1.58 -12.42 67.29
N ILE A 652 1.22 -12.58 68.57
CA ILE A 652 1.97 -12.05 69.71
C ILE A 652 3.27 -12.84 69.91
N ALA A 653 4.37 -12.13 70.17
CA ALA A 653 5.66 -12.73 70.48
C ALA A 653 5.68 -13.31 71.90
N LYS A 654 6.42 -14.40 72.14
CA LYS A 654 6.57 -14.97 73.49
C LYS A 654 7.30 -14.05 74.47
N ASP A 655 8.21 -13.22 73.98
CA ASP A 655 8.90 -12.23 74.80
C ASP A 655 7.92 -11.12 75.22
N GLU A 656 7.86 -10.85 76.53
CA GLU A 656 6.88 -9.94 77.12
C GLU A 656 7.03 -8.50 76.60
N LYS A 657 8.26 -8.03 76.36
CA LYS A 657 8.49 -6.68 75.84
C LYS A 657 8.02 -6.57 74.39
N LEU A 658 8.35 -7.55 73.55
CA LEU A 658 7.90 -7.59 72.16
C LEU A 658 6.38 -7.77 72.05
N ALA A 659 5.77 -8.57 72.94
CA ALA A 659 4.33 -8.74 73.03
C ALA A 659 3.60 -7.42 73.29
N ALA A 660 4.06 -6.67 74.30
CA ALA A 660 3.47 -5.38 74.67
C ALA A 660 3.60 -4.34 73.55
N MET A 661 4.65 -4.41 72.73
CA MET A 661 4.86 -3.48 71.60
C MET A 661 4.03 -3.83 70.36
N ASN A 662 3.37 -4.99 70.30
CA ASN A 662 2.72 -5.49 69.08
C ASN A 662 1.71 -4.50 68.47
N PHE A 663 0.85 -3.91 69.29
CA PHE A 663 -0.17 -2.97 68.83
C PHE A 663 0.42 -1.62 68.41
N LEU A 664 1.44 -1.14 69.13
CA LEU A 664 2.16 0.08 68.76
C LEU A 664 2.87 -0.11 67.41
N ASN A 665 3.55 -1.23 67.22
CA ASN A 665 4.19 -1.60 65.95
C ASN A 665 3.17 -1.78 64.80
N ALA A 666 1.92 -2.17 65.10
CA ALA A 666 0.86 -2.23 64.10
C ALA A 666 0.43 -0.82 63.64
N LEU A 667 0.36 0.13 64.56
CA LEU A 667 0.07 1.54 64.28
C LEU A 667 1.23 2.25 63.57
N GLU A 668 2.48 1.92 63.88
CA GLU A 668 3.66 2.47 63.19
C GLU A 668 3.70 2.13 61.69
N LYS A 669 3.02 1.05 61.25
CA LYS A 669 2.90 0.70 59.83
C LYS A 669 1.85 1.52 59.08
N LEU A 670 0.99 2.25 59.78
CA LEU A 670 -0.12 2.99 59.18
C LEU A 670 0.31 3.98 58.08
N PRO A 671 1.40 4.77 58.24
CA PRO A 671 1.90 5.63 57.17
C PRO A 671 2.32 4.85 55.91
N GLY A 672 2.89 3.66 56.09
CA GLY A 672 3.27 2.79 54.98
C GLY A 672 2.06 2.26 54.20
N TYR A 673 0.96 1.92 54.89
CA TYR A 673 -0.29 1.52 54.22
C TYR A 673 -0.95 2.67 53.48
N ILE A 674 -0.89 3.89 54.04
CA ILE A 674 -1.37 5.12 53.38
C ILE A 674 -0.58 5.38 52.09
N ASP A 675 0.74 5.32 52.14
CA ASP A 675 1.60 5.49 50.95
C ASP A 675 1.33 4.42 49.86
N GLN A 676 1.07 3.17 50.27
CA GLN A 676 0.70 2.09 49.35
C GLN A 676 -0.64 2.34 48.64
N GLU A 677 -1.69 2.74 49.37
CA GLU A 677 -2.97 3.07 48.75
C GLU A 677 -2.88 4.34 47.88
N GLN A 678 -2.09 5.35 48.27
CA GLN A 678 -1.83 6.53 47.45
C GLN A 678 -1.16 6.16 46.12
N LYS A 679 -0.11 5.33 46.15
CA LYS A 679 0.54 4.83 44.93
C LYS A 679 -0.42 4.08 44.02
N LYS A 680 -1.25 3.20 44.61
CA LYS A 680 -2.27 2.45 43.87
C LYS A 680 -3.30 3.36 43.21
N ILE A 681 -3.74 4.42 43.89
CA ILE A 681 -4.65 5.42 43.33
C ILE A 681 -4.01 6.13 42.13
N VAL A 682 -2.76 6.55 42.25
CA VAL A 682 -2.03 7.23 41.15
C VAL A 682 -1.88 6.32 39.93
N GLU A 683 -1.57 5.03 40.14
CA GLU A 683 -1.48 4.04 39.05
C GLU A 683 -2.82 3.88 38.32
N ILE A 684 -3.91 3.68 39.06
CA ILE A 684 -5.25 3.52 38.47
C ILE A 684 -5.70 4.80 37.73
N GLN A 685 -5.39 5.98 38.29
CA GLN A 685 -5.71 7.28 37.67
C GLN A 685 -4.96 7.52 36.36
N LYS A 686 -3.79 6.92 36.17
CA LYS A 686 -3.02 7.02 34.92
C LYS A 686 -3.68 6.27 33.76
N ASP A 687 -4.30 5.14 34.05
CA ASP A 687 -4.89 4.25 33.04
C ASP A 687 -6.32 4.67 32.64
N LEU A 688 -7.06 5.31 33.55
CA LEU A 688 -8.44 5.76 33.34
C LEU A 688 -8.63 6.64 32.08
N PRO A 689 -7.84 7.70 31.83
CA PRO A 689 -8.00 8.54 30.64
C PRO A 689 -7.88 7.76 29.34
N VAL A 690 -6.91 6.83 29.27
CA VAL A 690 -6.66 6.01 28.08
C VAL A 690 -7.83 5.05 27.83
N LEU A 691 -8.30 4.38 28.88
CA LEU A 691 -9.47 3.49 28.80
C LEU A 691 -10.73 4.26 28.40
N GLN A 692 -10.91 5.48 28.91
CA GLN A 692 -12.05 6.33 28.61
C GLN A 692 -12.03 6.85 27.17
N GLU A 693 -10.86 7.19 26.64
CA GLU A 693 -10.66 7.55 25.24
C GLU A 693 -11.04 6.39 24.31
N VAL A 694 -10.54 5.17 24.59
CA VAL A 694 -10.85 3.98 23.79
C VAL A 694 -12.33 3.59 23.90
N ALA A 695 -12.92 3.66 25.09
CA ALA A 695 -14.32 3.33 25.33
C ALA A 695 -15.28 4.33 24.66
N ASN A 696 -14.90 5.61 24.54
CA ASN A 696 -15.72 6.64 23.89
C ASN A 696 -15.41 6.81 22.40
N GLY A 697 -14.36 6.18 21.89
CA GLY A 697 -13.99 6.20 20.49
C GLY A 697 -15.13 5.78 19.56
N THR A 698 -15.14 6.38 18.37
CA THR A 698 -16.00 6.00 17.24
C THR A 698 -15.14 5.46 16.11
N TRP A 699 -15.66 4.48 15.37
CA TRP A 699 -14.94 3.92 14.24
C TRP A 699 -15.06 4.86 13.04
N SER A 700 -13.94 5.44 12.62
CA SER A 700 -13.89 6.55 11.65
C SER A 700 -14.32 6.19 10.22
N LYS A 701 -14.43 4.90 9.90
CA LYS A 701 -14.71 4.40 8.53
C LYS A 701 -16.17 3.97 8.31
N GLU A 702 -17.08 4.31 9.23
CA GLU A 702 -18.51 3.92 9.15
C GLU A 702 -19.16 4.40 7.84
N ASN A 703 -18.97 5.67 7.47
CA ASN A 703 -19.52 6.23 6.25
C ASN A 703 -18.99 5.52 5.00
N ARG A 704 -17.68 5.22 4.97
CA ARG A 704 -17.05 4.53 3.85
C ARG A 704 -17.59 3.11 3.68
N LEU A 705 -17.85 2.39 4.78
CA LEU A 705 -18.50 1.09 4.74
C LEU A 705 -19.92 1.18 4.17
N GLY A 706 -20.67 2.23 4.53
CA GLY A 706 -22.00 2.51 3.98
C GLY A 706 -21.97 2.76 2.46
N GLU A 707 -21.08 3.64 2.00
CA GLU A 707 -20.87 3.93 0.57
C GLU A 707 -20.58 2.66 -0.23
N LEU A 708 -19.63 1.84 0.24
CA LEU A 708 -19.24 0.60 -0.43
C LEU A 708 -20.40 -0.39 -0.53
N LYS A 709 -21.26 -0.48 0.49
CA LYS A 709 -22.46 -1.33 0.44
C LYS A 709 -23.48 -0.83 -0.58
N THR A 710 -23.64 0.48 -0.71
CA THR A 710 -24.50 1.08 -1.74
C THR A 710 -23.93 0.86 -3.14
N GLU A 711 -22.62 1.04 -3.33
CA GLU A 711 -21.92 0.73 -4.58
C GLU A 711 -22.09 -0.75 -4.95
N LEU A 712 -21.93 -1.67 -4.00
CA LEU A 712 -22.12 -3.10 -4.23
C LEU A 712 -23.53 -3.41 -4.73
N ALA A 713 -24.56 -2.86 -4.07
CA ALA A 713 -25.95 -3.08 -4.48
C ALA A 713 -26.23 -2.54 -5.90
N ALA A 714 -25.59 -1.43 -6.29
CA ALA A 714 -25.71 -0.89 -7.64
C ALA A 714 -25.05 -1.80 -8.69
N VAL A 715 -23.88 -2.35 -8.39
CA VAL A 715 -23.17 -3.31 -9.26
C VAL A 715 -23.95 -4.62 -9.39
N GLU A 716 -24.49 -5.15 -8.29
CA GLU A 716 -25.33 -6.35 -8.30
C GLU A 716 -26.58 -6.18 -9.16
N ARG A 717 -27.21 -5.01 -9.11
CA ARG A 717 -28.35 -4.67 -9.95
C ARG A 717 -27.97 -4.62 -11.44
N LYS A 718 -26.81 -4.07 -11.79
CA LYS A 718 -26.30 -4.09 -13.17
C LYS A 718 -26.04 -5.51 -13.67
N ILE A 719 -25.40 -6.34 -12.84
CA ILE A 719 -25.14 -7.75 -13.17
C ILE A 719 -26.47 -8.47 -13.45
N GLN A 720 -27.49 -8.32 -12.58
CA GLN A 720 -28.80 -8.94 -12.79
C GLN A 720 -29.45 -8.48 -14.10
N LEU A 721 -29.40 -7.19 -14.42
CA LEU A 721 -29.94 -6.64 -15.66
C LEU A 721 -29.21 -7.17 -16.90
N SER A 722 -27.89 -7.39 -16.82
CA SER A 722 -27.08 -7.96 -17.91
C SER A 722 -27.29 -9.46 -18.14
N ILE A 723 -27.74 -10.20 -17.12
CA ILE A 723 -27.98 -11.65 -17.17
C ILE A 723 -29.42 -11.97 -17.59
N THR A 724 -30.34 -11.01 -17.46
CA THR A 724 -31.74 -11.20 -17.88
C THR A 724 -31.80 -11.09 -19.41
N PRO A 725 -32.19 -12.15 -20.15
CA PRO A 725 -32.37 -12.02 -21.59
C PRO A 725 -33.49 -11.01 -21.86
N GLU A 726 -33.25 -10.06 -22.77
CA GLU A 726 -34.32 -9.22 -23.29
C GLU A 726 -35.43 -10.10 -23.87
N THR A 727 -36.51 -10.29 -23.12
CA THR A 727 -37.78 -10.67 -23.69
C THR A 727 -38.18 -9.54 -24.63
N LYS A 728 -38.09 -9.79 -25.94
CA LYS A 728 -38.73 -8.96 -26.97
C LYS A 728 -40.22 -8.88 -26.64
N GLY A 729 -40.62 -7.83 -25.94
CA GLY A 729 -42.00 -7.41 -25.80
C GLY A 729 -42.37 -6.52 -26.98
N GLU A 730 -43.42 -6.89 -27.69
CA GLU A 730 -44.04 -6.11 -28.76
C GLU A 730 -44.37 -4.67 -28.30
N PRO A 731 -44.34 -3.69 -29.22
CA PRO A 731 -44.59 -2.30 -28.86
C PRO A 731 -46.06 -2.08 -28.52
N ALA A 732 -46.35 -1.80 -27.25
CA ALA A 732 -47.63 -1.25 -26.84
C ALA A 732 -47.76 0.20 -27.34
N ILE A 733 -48.73 0.42 -28.22
CA ILE A 733 -49.16 1.72 -28.73
C ILE A 733 -49.54 2.62 -27.55
N GLN A 734 -48.79 3.69 -27.32
CA GLN A 734 -49.18 4.76 -26.41
C GLN A 734 -50.22 5.64 -27.09
N ALA A 735 -51.49 5.50 -26.70
CA ALA A 735 -52.51 6.51 -26.93
C ALA A 735 -52.38 7.58 -25.84
N GLU A 736 -52.00 8.79 -26.26
CA GLU A 736 -52.07 10.00 -25.44
C GLU A 736 -53.51 10.21 -24.94
N LYS A 737 -53.67 10.36 -23.62
CA LYS A 737 -54.80 11.13 -23.08
C LYS A 737 -54.28 12.18 -22.11
N GLN A 738 -54.65 13.40 -22.46
CA GLN A 738 -54.33 14.65 -21.82
C GLN A 738 -54.86 14.72 -20.38
N LYS A 739 -54.15 15.54 -19.62
CA LYS A 739 -54.43 15.99 -18.26
C LYS A 739 -55.83 16.60 -18.14
N GLU A 740 -56.58 16.18 -17.13
CA GLU A 740 -57.54 17.04 -16.42
C GLU A 740 -57.32 16.94 -14.91
N THR A 741 -57.34 18.11 -14.28
CA THR A 741 -57.00 18.45 -12.89
C THR A 741 -58.18 18.10 -11.96
N PRO A 742 -57.97 17.86 -10.65
CA PRO A 742 -58.94 17.15 -9.81
C PRO A 742 -59.96 18.09 -9.14
N GLN A 743 -61.21 17.62 -9.01
CA GLN A 743 -62.22 18.20 -8.13
C GLN A 743 -62.58 17.24 -7.01
N ALA A 744 -62.71 17.83 -5.82
CA ALA A 744 -62.94 17.22 -4.52
C ALA A 744 -64.32 16.59 -4.37
N SER A 745 -64.44 15.55 -3.53
CA SER A 745 -65.32 15.54 -2.36
C SER A 745 -65.32 14.19 -1.63
N GLU A 746 -64.97 14.26 -0.35
CA GLU A 746 -65.65 13.63 0.80
C GLU A 746 -65.83 12.10 0.90
N SER A 747 -65.10 11.57 1.89
CA SER A 747 -65.54 10.69 2.99
C SER A 747 -66.61 9.62 2.73
N ILE A 748 -66.33 8.39 3.18
CA ILE A 748 -66.99 7.81 4.36
C ILE A 748 -66.30 6.50 4.79
N VAL A 749 -66.09 6.43 6.09
CA VAL A 749 -65.65 5.30 6.91
C VAL A 749 -66.62 4.13 6.79
N ARG A 750 -66.13 2.88 6.65
CA ARG A 750 -66.51 1.79 7.58
C ARG A 750 -65.68 0.51 7.47
N THR A 751 -65.34 0.10 8.67
CA THR A 751 -64.61 -1.06 9.15
C THR A 751 -65.32 -2.40 8.89
N LYS A 752 -64.47 -3.45 8.88
CA LYS A 752 -64.70 -4.85 9.29
C LYS A 752 -65.50 -5.77 8.38
N GLY A 753 -64.85 -6.90 8.05
CA GLY A 753 -65.51 -8.11 7.57
C GLY A 753 -64.50 -9.20 7.24
N ILE A 754 -64.04 -9.91 8.27
CA ILE A 754 -63.34 -11.19 8.15
C ILE A 754 -64.30 -12.19 7.48
N ASN A 755 -63.83 -12.94 6.48
CA ASN A 755 -64.31 -14.31 6.33
C ASN A 755 -63.27 -15.22 5.65
N ILE A 756 -63.05 -16.36 6.30
CA ILE A 756 -62.19 -17.47 5.89
C ILE A 756 -63.12 -18.58 5.36
N SER A 757 -62.81 -19.18 4.20
CA SER A 757 -63.04 -20.61 3.95
C SER A 757 -62.20 -21.04 2.74
N ARG A 758 -61.14 -21.81 2.95
CA ARG A 758 -61.09 -23.29 2.83
C ARG A 758 -61.42 -23.82 1.42
N GLY A 759 -60.46 -24.52 0.84
CA GLY A 759 -60.67 -25.39 -0.31
C GLY A 759 -59.35 -25.83 -0.92
N SER A 760 -58.79 -26.91 -0.40
CA SER A 760 -57.56 -27.56 -0.84
C SER A 760 -57.64 -28.05 -2.29
N PHE A 761 -56.60 -27.83 -3.08
CA PHE A 761 -55.77 -28.87 -3.73
C PHE A 761 -54.40 -28.27 -4.06
#